data_AF-A0A7Z2J9S3-F1
#
_entry.id   AF-A0A7Z2J9S3-F1
#
_cell.length_a   1.000
_cell.length_b   1.000
_cell.length_c   1.000
_cell.angle_alpha   90.00
_cell.angle_beta   90.00
_cell.angle_gamma   90.00
#
_symmetry.space_group_name_H-M   'P 1'
#
loop_
_entity.id
_entity.type
_entity.pdbx_description
1 polymer ?
#
loop_
_entity_poly.entity_id
_entity_poly.type
_entity_poly.pdbx_seq_one_letter_code
_entity_poly.pdbx_strand_id
1 'polypeptide(L)'
;MALRRVATALLVSGLITAQLAYAQVTLNFVNADIDQVAKAIGAATGKTIIVDPRVKGQLNLVSENPVPEDQALKTLQSALRMQGFALVQDHGVLKVVPEADAKLQGVPTYVGNAPTARGDQVVTQVFTLRHESANNLLPVLRPLISPNNTIAAYPGNNTLIVTDYADNVRRIASIIAGVDSAAGQQVQVVPLHNANALDIAPQIAKMLDPGAIGASDPSLKVSVVADPRTNSLMLRASNAQRLASAVQLSKQLDAPTSMPGNIHVVPLRNADATQLAKTLRGMLGKGGNDSSSSGSANGFNQSGNSGGGSSTSTGTSGTPPLPSSSLGGGTSSGSSLGGGSSYGSGGGSNEAPFLGGDKDKGDDNQPGGMIQADPATNSLIITAPDAVYRNLRSVINQLDARRAQVYIEALIVELNSTTNANLGIQWQVASGNVYAGTNLATGSGNSIVNLTAAAAAAASTGGLANALGASSLQQGLNVGWIKNIFGVQGLGALLQALSQTADANVLSTPNLITLDNQEAKIVVGTNVPIQTGSYSNLTSGTASTAFNTYDRVDVGLTLHIKPQITDGGILKLQLYTEDSAIVTGTTNATTNPAGPEFTKRSIQSTVLADNGEIIVLGGLMQDNYQVANSKVPLLGDIPWIGQLFRSENKTREKTNLMVFLRPVIISDRDTAQAVTSNRYDYIQGVTGAYKSDNNLIKDRDDPVVPPMPLGPSEGGSALNLFDLDQMRRQQALGVQPAAPAKPASAVQMQPAEPVQTMPVETTPVQQAAPATTRVQP
;
A
#
# COMPACT_ATOMS: atom_id res chain seq x y z
N MET A 1 -9.55 31.83 106.32
CA MET A 1 -8.57 30.79 105.94
C MET A 1 -7.32 31.40 105.30
N ALA A 2 -6.59 32.25 106.03
CA ALA A 2 -5.36 32.91 105.56
C ALA A 2 -4.11 32.49 106.36
N LEU A 3 -4.25 31.60 107.35
CA LEU A 3 -3.15 31.16 108.22
C LEU A 3 -2.51 29.81 107.83
N ARG A 4 -2.96 29.15 106.76
CA ARG A 4 -2.42 27.85 106.31
C ARG A 4 -1.49 27.91 105.10
N ARG A 5 -1.26 29.10 104.53
CA ARG A 5 -0.36 29.31 103.37
C ARG A 5 0.90 30.12 103.68
N VAL A 6 1.03 30.66 104.89
CA VAL A 6 2.24 31.40 105.31
C VAL A 6 3.20 30.49 106.10
N ALA A 7 2.68 29.49 106.83
CA ALA A 7 3.49 28.56 107.63
C ALA A 7 4.29 27.54 106.79
N THR A 8 3.82 27.17 105.59
CA THR A 8 4.53 26.27 104.68
C THR A 8 5.55 26.98 103.79
N ALA A 9 5.42 28.30 103.60
CA ALA A 9 6.44 29.12 102.96
C ALA A 9 7.62 29.42 103.90
N LEU A 10 7.37 29.50 105.22
CA LEU A 10 8.41 29.79 106.22
C LEU A 10 9.19 28.54 106.68
N LEU A 11 8.61 27.32 106.56
CA LEU A 11 9.29 26.05 106.88
C LEU A 11 10.17 25.52 105.74
N VAL A 12 9.92 25.94 104.49
CA VAL A 12 10.81 25.66 103.34
C VAL A 12 11.91 26.72 103.21
N SER A 13 11.72 27.90 103.79
CA SER A 13 12.74 28.97 103.83
C SER A 13 13.79 28.78 104.95
N GLY A 14 13.59 27.83 105.87
CA GLY A 14 14.46 27.57 107.02
C GLY A 14 15.47 26.43 106.86
N LEU A 15 15.56 25.80 105.68
CA LEU A 15 16.39 24.61 105.44
C LEU A 15 17.42 24.76 104.32
N ILE A 16 17.67 25.98 103.83
CA ILE A 16 18.61 26.25 102.71
C ILE A 16 19.82 27.12 103.14
N THR A 17 19.93 27.56 104.39
CA THR A 17 21.16 28.20 104.90
C THR A 17 22.05 27.19 105.63
N ALA A 18 22.49 26.16 104.93
CA ALA A 18 23.77 25.51 105.24
C ALA A 18 24.80 26.20 104.35
N GLN A 19 25.60 27.08 104.95
CA GLN A 19 26.80 27.60 104.32
C GLN A 19 27.69 26.40 103.94
N LEU A 20 27.66 26.02 102.67
CA LEU A 20 28.84 25.45 102.03
C LEU A 20 29.89 26.56 102.08
N ALA A 21 30.80 26.46 103.04
CA ALA A 21 32.05 27.20 103.01
C ALA A 21 32.80 26.75 101.75
N TYR A 22 32.54 27.41 100.63
CA TYR A 22 33.30 27.23 99.41
C TYR A 22 34.72 27.72 99.71
N ALA A 23 35.72 26.82 99.63
CA ALA A 23 37.10 27.24 99.66
C ALA A 23 37.32 28.13 98.43
N GLN A 24 37.64 29.39 98.67
CA GLN A 24 37.96 30.34 97.62
C GLN A 24 39.47 30.35 97.43
N VAL A 25 39.92 30.09 96.20
CA VAL A 25 41.35 30.01 95.88
C VAL A 25 41.75 31.28 95.15
N THR A 26 42.73 32.01 95.70
CA THR A 26 43.37 33.13 95.00
C THR A 26 44.48 32.60 94.10
N LEU A 27 44.38 32.87 92.80
CA LEU A 27 45.31 32.39 91.78
C LEU A 27 46.30 33.51 91.44
N ASN A 28 47.56 33.37 91.86
CA ASN A 28 48.61 34.32 91.49
C ASN A 28 49.90 33.56 91.14
N PHE A 29 49.99 33.14 89.89
CA PHE A 29 51.12 32.41 89.33
C PHE A 29 51.68 33.21 88.16
N VAL A 30 52.84 33.84 88.35
CA VAL A 30 53.54 34.58 87.29
C VAL A 30 54.78 33.81 86.89
N ASN A 31 54.87 33.39 85.62
CA ASN A 31 55.97 32.57 85.08
C ASN A 31 56.24 31.29 85.89
N ALA A 32 55.20 30.67 86.43
CA ALA A 32 55.34 29.46 87.23
C ALA A 32 55.37 28.22 86.32
N ASP A 33 56.18 27.22 86.66
CA ASP A 33 56.22 25.96 85.93
C ASP A 33 54.86 25.24 85.98
N ILE A 34 54.39 24.71 84.85
CA ILE A 34 53.08 24.03 84.72
C ILE A 34 52.91 22.91 85.77
N ASP A 35 53.97 22.16 86.08
CA ASP A 35 53.97 21.11 87.12
C ASP A 35 53.67 21.67 88.52
N GLN A 36 54.22 22.84 88.85
CA GLN A 36 53.99 23.51 90.13
C GLN A 36 52.57 24.07 90.23
N VAL A 37 52.08 24.69 89.16
CA VAL A 37 50.72 25.24 89.10
C VAL A 37 49.68 24.12 89.16
N ALA A 38 49.88 23.01 88.45
CA ALA A 38 48.99 21.85 88.46
C ALA A 38 48.94 21.18 89.83
N LYS A 39 50.08 20.99 90.50
CA LYS A 39 50.14 20.45 91.87
C LYS A 39 49.51 21.38 92.89
N ALA A 40 49.74 22.69 92.78
CA ALA A 40 49.16 23.69 93.69
C ALA A 40 47.63 23.77 93.55
N ILE A 41 47.11 23.77 92.32
CA ILE A 41 45.66 23.78 92.08
C ILE A 41 45.05 22.42 92.42
N GLY A 42 45.73 21.30 92.17
CA GLY A 42 45.30 19.96 92.61
C GLY A 42 45.18 19.85 94.13
N ALA A 43 46.17 20.37 94.87
CA ALA A 43 46.13 20.42 96.33
C ALA A 43 45.02 21.35 96.86
N ALA A 44 44.79 22.50 96.21
CA ALA A 44 43.76 23.45 96.59
C ALA A 44 42.33 22.97 96.29
N THR A 45 42.15 22.07 95.31
CA THR A 45 40.83 21.57 94.87
C THR A 45 40.55 20.14 95.32
N GLY A 46 41.43 19.55 96.12
CA GLY A 46 41.30 18.17 96.61
C GLY A 46 41.37 17.10 95.50
N LYS A 47 41.86 17.45 94.30
CA LYS A 47 41.95 16.54 93.15
C LYS A 47 43.41 16.16 92.87
N THR A 48 43.64 14.87 92.72
CA THR A 48 44.96 14.36 92.32
C THR A 48 45.22 14.67 90.84
N ILE A 49 46.16 15.58 90.57
CA ILE A 49 46.61 15.93 89.21
C ILE A 49 48.00 15.32 88.98
N ILE A 50 48.11 14.47 87.95
CA ILE A 50 49.36 13.85 87.51
C ILE A 50 49.81 14.57 86.23
N VAL A 51 51.03 15.11 86.24
CA VAL A 51 51.59 15.81 85.08
C VAL A 51 52.58 14.88 84.37
N ASP A 52 52.42 14.70 83.06
CA ASP A 52 53.37 13.94 82.26
C ASP A 52 54.72 14.68 82.20
N PRO A 53 55.88 13.99 82.38
CA PRO A 53 57.21 14.60 82.27
C PRO A 53 57.48 15.40 80.99
N ARG A 54 56.74 15.12 79.90
CA ARG A 54 56.82 15.81 78.61
C ARG A 54 56.19 17.22 78.63
N VAL A 55 55.39 17.54 79.64
CA VAL A 55 54.75 18.85 79.79
C VAL A 55 55.78 19.83 80.39
N LYS A 56 56.47 20.58 79.51
CA LYS A 56 57.41 21.63 79.89
C LYS A 56 56.89 22.97 79.42
N GLY A 57 56.79 23.93 80.32
CA GLY A 57 56.32 25.28 80.02
C GLY A 57 56.05 26.08 81.28
N GLN A 58 56.01 27.39 81.12
CA GLN A 58 55.62 28.32 82.16
C GLN A 58 54.19 28.80 81.91
N LEU A 59 53.43 28.98 82.98
CA LEU A 59 52.06 29.47 82.94
C LEU A 59 51.94 30.78 83.71
N ASN A 60 51.21 31.73 83.12
CA ASN A 60 50.81 32.95 83.79
C ASN A 60 49.31 32.90 84.07
N LEU A 61 48.93 32.86 85.35
CA LEU A 61 47.55 32.76 85.82
C LEU A 61 47.37 33.75 86.98
N VAL A 62 46.73 34.88 86.71
CA VAL A 62 46.46 35.93 87.70
C VAL A 62 44.95 36.13 87.80
N SER A 63 44.42 36.06 89.01
CA SER A 63 43.04 36.42 89.33
C SER A 63 43.03 37.43 90.47
N GLU A 64 42.44 38.60 90.23
CA GLU A 64 42.30 39.68 91.21
C GLU A 64 41.21 39.38 92.26
N ASN A 65 40.26 38.50 91.94
CA ASN A 65 39.19 38.07 92.82
C ASN A 65 39.34 36.59 93.22
N PRO A 66 38.94 36.18 94.44
CA PRO A 66 38.94 34.78 94.84
C PRO A 66 38.04 33.93 93.93
N VAL A 67 38.57 32.84 93.39
CA VAL A 67 37.89 31.99 92.41
C VAL A 67 37.40 30.71 93.09
N PRO A 68 36.13 30.28 92.89
CA PRO A 68 35.65 28.98 93.37
C PRO A 68 36.46 27.82 92.76
N GLU A 69 36.62 26.71 93.49
CA GLU A 69 37.41 25.53 93.06
C GLU A 69 37.14 25.08 91.62
N ASP A 70 35.86 25.03 91.20
CA ASP A 70 35.48 24.63 89.84
C ASP A 70 35.89 25.65 88.77
N GLN A 71 35.90 26.94 89.10
CA GLN A 71 36.39 27.97 88.19
C GLN A 71 37.91 28.02 88.17
N ALA A 72 38.59 27.66 89.26
CA ALA A 72 40.05 27.52 89.30
C ALA A 72 40.53 26.37 88.40
N LEU A 73 39.82 25.24 88.38
CA LEU A 73 40.09 24.14 87.45
C LEU A 73 39.80 24.51 85.99
N LYS A 74 38.72 25.24 85.73
CA LYS A 74 38.40 25.71 84.37
C LYS A 74 39.44 26.69 83.85
N THR A 75 39.88 27.64 84.68
CA THR A 75 40.93 28.61 84.30
C THR A 75 42.26 27.92 84.07
N LEU A 76 42.64 26.92 84.90
CA LEU A 76 43.78 26.05 84.62
C LEU A 76 43.63 25.33 83.28
N GLN A 77 42.46 24.76 82.99
CA GLN A 77 42.19 24.03 81.75
C GLN A 77 42.30 24.93 80.51
N SER A 78 41.73 26.15 80.56
CA SER A 78 41.87 27.14 79.49
C SER A 78 43.32 27.58 79.31
N ALA A 79 44.07 27.73 80.41
CA ALA A 79 45.47 28.16 80.39
C ALA A 79 46.40 27.05 79.87
N LEU A 80 46.14 25.78 80.21
CA LEU A 80 46.80 24.61 79.62
C LEU A 80 46.52 24.49 78.13
N ARG A 81 45.27 24.75 77.71
CA ARG A 81 44.85 24.77 76.30
C ARG A 81 45.64 25.81 75.49
N MET A 82 45.87 27.00 76.02
CA MET A 82 46.66 28.03 75.33
C MET A 82 48.11 27.59 75.07
N GLN A 83 48.64 26.68 75.89
CA GLN A 83 49.98 26.13 75.77
C GLN A 83 50.03 24.77 75.03
N GLY A 84 48.91 24.31 74.47
CA GLY A 84 48.85 23.04 73.71
C GLY A 84 48.81 21.77 74.58
N PHE A 85 48.46 21.90 75.86
CA PHE A 85 48.26 20.78 76.78
C PHE A 85 46.78 20.61 77.10
N ALA A 86 46.37 19.37 77.36
CA ALA A 86 45.00 19.04 77.72
C ALA A 86 44.95 18.35 79.08
N LEU A 87 43.92 18.69 79.85
CA LEU A 87 43.58 18.02 81.09
C LEU A 87 42.57 16.92 80.79
N VAL A 88 42.94 15.66 81.00
CA VAL A 88 42.08 14.49 80.76
C VAL A 88 41.73 13.85 82.09
N GLN A 89 40.46 13.52 82.31
CA GLN A 89 40.01 12.82 83.50
C GLN A 89 39.98 11.30 83.25
N ASP A 90 40.74 10.55 84.03
CA ASP A 90 40.88 9.10 83.88
C ASP A 90 40.84 8.41 85.25
N HIS A 91 39.88 7.52 85.48
CA HIS A 91 39.73 6.73 86.73
C HIS A 91 39.85 7.52 88.05
N GLY A 92 39.29 8.73 88.11
CA GLY A 92 39.27 9.55 89.33
C GLY A 92 40.53 10.39 89.57
N VAL A 93 41.52 10.33 88.67
CA VAL A 93 42.67 11.24 88.65
C VAL A 93 42.65 12.10 87.40
N LEU A 94 43.20 13.32 87.50
CA LEU A 94 43.34 14.23 86.35
C LEU A 94 44.76 14.11 85.82
N LYS A 95 44.92 13.91 84.51
CA LYS A 95 46.22 13.81 83.85
C LYS A 95 46.42 15.02 82.95
N VAL A 96 47.56 15.70 83.07
CA VAL A 96 47.99 16.73 82.12
C VAL A 96 48.87 16.07 81.08
N VAL A 97 48.38 16.02 79.84
CA VAL A 97 49.04 15.39 78.69
C VAL A 97 49.12 16.36 77.52
N PRO A 98 50.06 16.19 76.58
CA PRO A 98 50.02 16.90 75.30
C PRO A 98 48.69 16.70 74.56
N GLU A 99 48.18 17.73 73.88
CA GLU A 99 46.87 17.67 73.17
C GLU A 99 46.82 16.53 72.13
N ALA A 100 47.94 16.18 71.51
CA ALA A 100 48.02 15.07 70.56
C ALA A 100 47.71 13.71 71.21
N ASP A 101 48.20 13.48 72.43
CA ASP A 101 48.01 12.22 73.18
C ASP A 101 46.63 12.17 73.85
N ALA A 102 46.07 13.33 74.18
CA ALA A 102 44.72 13.47 74.75
C ALA A 102 43.61 12.89 73.87
N LYS A 103 43.82 12.79 72.54
CA LYS A 103 42.84 12.22 71.59
C LYS A 103 42.74 10.71 71.69
N LEU A 104 43.81 10.06 72.16
CA LEU A 104 43.94 8.61 72.23
C LEU A 104 43.61 8.07 73.63
N GLN A 105 43.66 8.91 74.65
CA GLN A 105 43.43 8.53 76.04
C GLN A 105 42.13 9.14 76.59
N GLY A 106 41.14 8.30 76.86
CA GLY A 106 40.07 8.62 77.83
C GLY A 106 39.07 9.74 77.45
N VAL A 107 38.85 10.03 76.17
CA VAL A 107 37.87 11.03 75.74
C VAL A 107 36.43 10.50 75.88
N PRO A 108 35.53 11.15 76.64
CA PRO A 108 34.12 10.78 76.69
C PRO A 108 33.48 10.88 75.30
N THR A 109 32.91 9.78 74.81
CA THR A 109 32.19 9.74 73.53
C THR A 109 30.70 9.93 73.77
N TYR A 110 30.10 10.93 73.12
CA TYR A 110 28.67 11.19 73.17
C TYR A 110 28.04 10.92 71.81
N VAL A 111 26.88 10.25 71.81
CA VAL A 111 26.11 9.95 70.60
C VAL A 111 24.83 10.79 70.61
N GLY A 112 24.56 11.46 69.50
CA GLY A 112 23.35 12.26 69.29
C GLY A 112 23.64 13.73 69.00
N ASN A 113 22.60 14.48 68.61
CA ASN A 113 22.77 15.84 68.10
C ASN A 113 22.79 16.92 69.21
N ALA A 114 22.65 16.52 70.48
CA ALA A 114 22.65 17.42 71.64
C ALA A 114 23.91 17.21 72.50
N PRO A 115 24.96 18.04 72.33
CA PRO A 115 26.16 17.97 73.17
C PRO A 115 25.86 18.35 74.62
N THR A 116 26.19 17.45 75.57
CA THR A 116 25.98 17.62 77.01
C THR A 116 27.24 18.10 77.76
N ALA A 117 28.43 17.89 77.18
CA ALA A 117 29.69 18.36 77.71
C ALA A 117 29.84 19.89 77.64
N ARG A 118 30.57 20.49 78.59
CA ARG A 118 30.84 21.93 78.66
C ARG A 118 32.30 22.21 79.01
N GLY A 119 32.82 23.34 78.54
CA GLY A 119 34.17 23.82 78.86
C GLY A 119 35.24 23.34 77.88
N ASP A 120 36.50 23.42 78.33
CA ASP A 120 37.69 23.25 77.49
C ASP A 120 38.22 21.80 77.46
N GLN A 121 37.36 20.80 77.67
CA GLN A 121 37.74 19.38 77.56
C GLN A 121 37.57 18.90 76.13
N VAL A 122 38.49 18.06 75.68
CA VAL A 122 38.36 17.36 74.39
C VAL A 122 37.27 16.30 74.53
N VAL A 123 36.30 16.30 73.61
CA VAL A 123 35.20 15.32 73.55
C VAL A 123 35.04 14.82 72.11
N THR A 124 34.56 13.59 71.97
CA THR A 124 34.20 13.02 70.68
C THR A 124 32.68 12.92 70.59
N GLN A 125 32.08 13.63 69.64
CA GLN A 125 30.63 13.64 69.41
C GLN A 125 30.31 13.01 68.06
N VAL A 126 29.34 12.08 68.06
CA VAL A 126 28.77 11.49 66.84
C VAL A 126 27.43 12.14 66.54
N PHE A 127 27.37 12.92 65.45
CA PHE A 127 26.15 13.51 64.92
C PHE A 127 25.51 12.62 63.87
N THR A 128 24.19 12.44 63.95
CA THR A 128 23.38 11.74 62.93
C THR A 128 22.63 12.78 62.11
N LEU A 129 22.80 12.78 60.78
CA LEU A 129 22.14 13.71 59.86
C LEU A 129 20.92 13.06 59.21
N ARG A 130 19.81 13.79 59.07
CA ARG A 130 18.54 13.26 58.54
C ARG A 130 18.23 13.68 57.10
N HIS A 131 18.55 14.90 56.73
CA HIS A 131 18.12 15.51 55.47
C HIS A 131 19.29 15.82 54.54
N GLU A 132 20.44 16.21 55.12
CA GLU A 132 21.66 16.51 54.36
C GLU A 132 22.69 15.38 54.43
N SER A 133 23.57 15.31 53.41
CA SER A 133 24.62 14.29 53.39
C SER A 133 25.86 14.71 54.19
N ALA A 134 26.43 13.77 54.96
CA ALA A 134 27.63 14.00 55.75
C ALA A 134 28.83 14.43 54.90
N ASN A 135 28.92 13.95 53.66
CA ASN A 135 29.96 14.35 52.71
C ASN A 135 29.81 15.80 52.24
N ASN A 136 28.59 16.29 52.05
CA ASN A 136 28.34 17.67 51.62
C ASN A 136 28.66 18.68 52.73
N LEU A 137 28.49 18.31 54.00
CA LEU A 137 28.77 19.20 55.13
C LEU A 137 30.27 19.25 55.50
N LEU A 138 31.05 18.24 55.13
CA LEU A 138 32.46 18.14 55.49
C LEU A 138 33.31 19.36 55.04
N PRO A 139 33.20 19.88 53.80
CA PRO A 139 33.95 21.06 53.37
C PRO A 139 33.56 22.33 54.12
N VAL A 140 32.30 22.44 54.55
CA VAL A 140 31.76 23.60 55.27
C VAL A 140 32.20 23.60 56.73
N LEU A 141 32.27 22.41 57.35
CA LEU A 141 32.60 22.25 58.76
C LEU A 141 34.11 22.16 59.04
N ARG A 142 34.92 21.71 58.06
CA ARG A 142 36.39 21.56 58.22
C ARG A 142 37.12 22.84 58.69
N PRO A 143 36.80 24.06 58.19
CA PRO A 143 37.45 25.29 58.65
C PRO A 143 37.08 25.70 60.09
N LEU A 144 36.00 25.14 60.64
CA LEU A 144 35.46 25.50 61.95
C LEU A 144 36.01 24.64 63.09
N ILE A 145 36.85 23.66 62.77
CA ILE A 145 37.47 22.74 63.73
C ILE A 145 38.88 23.24 64.07
N SER A 146 39.31 23.03 65.31
CA SER A 146 40.65 23.42 65.75
C SER A 146 41.72 22.74 64.86
N PRO A 147 42.84 23.40 64.46
CA PRO A 147 43.79 22.88 63.47
C PRO A 147 44.38 21.49 63.77
N ASN A 148 44.45 21.12 65.06
CA ASN A 148 44.98 19.83 65.49
C ASN A 148 43.91 18.73 65.55
N ASN A 149 42.63 19.05 65.42
CA ASN A 149 41.49 18.16 65.70
C ASN A 149 40.85 17.59 64.41
N THR A 150 40.23 16.41 64.51
CA THR A 150 39.76 15.65 63.34
C THR A 150 38.24 15.59 63.24
N ILE A 151 37.75 15.67 62.00
CA ILE A 151 36.36 15.35 61.62
C ILE A 151 36.36 14.26 60.56
N ALA A 152 35.49 13.27 60.75
CA ALA A 152 35.27 12.20 59.79
C ALA A 152 33.78 12.06 59.49
N ALA A 153 33.45 11.92 58.21
CA ALA A 153 32.10 11.59 57.75
C ALA A 153 32.04 10.10 57.44
N TYR A 154 31.00 9.43 57.93
CA TYR A 154 30.64 8.07 57.54
C TYR A 154 29.38 8.13 56.68
N PRO A 155 29.52 7.95 55.35
CA PRO A 155 28.38 8.06 54.43
C PRO A 155 27.34 6.96 54.61
N GLY A 156 27.74 5.77 55.06
CA GLY A 156 26.87 4.60 55.13
C GLY A 156 25.68 4.75 56.09
N ASN A 157 25.88 5.42 57.22
CA ASN A 157 24.83 5.74 58.19
C ASN A 157 24.60 7.26 58.31
N ASN A 158 25.15 8.04 57.38
CA ASN A 158 25.07 9.49 57.33
C ASN A 158 25.44 10.15 58.68
N THR A 159 26.56 9.72 59.28
CA THR A 159 27.05 10.26 60.55
C THR A 159 28.31 11.10 60.39
N LEU A 160 28.46 12.10 61.25
CA LEU A 160 29.66 12.92 61.38
C LEU A 160 30.25 12.69 62.76
N ILE A 161 31.51 12.23 62.81
CA ILE A 161 32.28 12.09 64.04
C ILE A 161 33.18 13.31 64.15
N VAL A 162 33.01 14.08 65.21
CA VAL A 162 33.76 15.30 65.50
C VAL A 162 34.47 15.14 66.82
N THR A 163 35.80 15.25 66.82
CA THR A 163 36.62 15.26 68.03
C THR A 163 37.18 16.66 68.22
N ASP A 164 36.67 17.44 69.16
CA ASP A 164 37.15 18.81 69.45
C ASP A 164 36.78 19.20 70.89
N TYR A 165 37.13 20.42 71.29
CA TYR A 165 36.73 20.99 72.57
C TYR A 165 35.22 21.06 72.71
N ALA A 166 34.69 20.77 73.90
CA ALA A 166 33.25 20.68 74.14
C ALA A 166 32.50 21.95 73.73
N ASP A 167 33.07 23.14 73.95
CA ASP A 167 32.43 24.39 73.52
C ASP A 167 32.41 24.58 71.99
N ASN A 168 33.45 24.10 71.27
CA ASN A 168 33.45 24.15 69.80
C ASN A 168 32.48 23.11 69.20
N VAL A 169 32.41 21.92 69.79
CA VAL A 169 31.43 20.88 69.40
C VAL A 169 29.99 21.40 69.56
N ARG A 170 29.69 22.20 70.59
CA ARG A 170 28.38 22.87 70.75
C ARG A 170 28.08 23.88 69.65
N ARG A 171 29.09 24.64 69.21
CA ARG A 171 28.96 25.56 68.07
C ARG A 171 28.74 24.81 66.76
N ILE A 172 29.46 23.71 66.55
CA ILE A 172 29.27 22.85 65.37
C ILE A 172 27.87 22.21 65.38
N ALA A 173 27.38 21.78 66.55
CA ALA A 173 26.05 21.22 66.70
C ALA A 173 24.93 22.20 66.31
N SER A 174 25.03 23.49 66.68
CA SER A 174 24.02 24.48 66.30
C SER A 174 24.03 24.78 64.80
N ILE A 175 25.20 24.75 64.16
CA ILE A 175 25.33 24.90 62.70
C ILE A 175 24.72 23.69 61.99
N ILE A 176 25.05 22.48 62.43
CA ILE A 176 24.45 21.25 61.90
C ILE A 176 22.93 21.27 62.06
N ALA A 177 22.40 21.66 63.22
CA ALA A 177 20.96 21.74 63.43
C ALA A 177 20.26 22.78 62.54
N GLY A 178 20.94 23.88 62.19
CA GLY A 178 20.41 24.88 61.25
C GLY A 178 20.43 24.41 59.79
N VAL A 179 21.45 23.65 59.40
CA VAL A 179 21.64 23.19 58.01
C VAL A 179 20.90 21.87 57.73
N ASP A 180 20.82 20.95 58.69
CA ASP A 180 20.06 19.68 58.60
C ASP A 180 18.54 19.87 58.80
N SER A 181 17.99 20.95 58.24
CA SER A 181 16.56 21.23 58.24
C SER A 181 15.88 20.58 57.03
N ALA A 182 14.57 20.32 57.12
CA ALA A 182 13.78 19.58 56.14
C ALA A 182 13.50 20.35 54.83
N ALA A 183 14.53 20.89 54.17
CA ALA A 183 14.47 21.41 52.81
C ALA A 183 14.52 20.26 51.77
N GLY A 184 13.82 19.16 52.05
CA GLY A 184 13.90 17.92 51.27
C GLY A 184 12.89 17.85 50.14
N GLN A 185 13.39 17.62 48.92
CA GLN A 185 12.74 17.02 47.75
C GLN A 185 11.19 16.96 47.79
N GLN A 186 10.51 17.97 47.26
CA GLN A 186 9.06 17.99 47.10
C GLN A 186 8.65 17.22 45.83
N VAL A 187 7.61 16.39 45.94
CA VAL A 187 7.02 15.62 44.82
C VAL A 187 5.60 16.10 44.59
N GLN A 188 5.25 16.43 43.33
CA GLN A 188 3.91 16.82 42.93
C GLN A 188 3.47 16.06 41.67
N VAL A 189 2.23 15.58 41.67
CA VAL A 189 1.61 14.91 40.53
C VAL A 189 0.69 15.89 39.81
N VAL A 190 0.85 16.02 38.49
CA VAL A 190 0.01 16.88 37.63
C VAL A 190 -0.67 16.01 36.57
N PRO A 191 -2.02 15.86 36.60
CA PRO A 191 -2.75 15.15 35.55
C PRO A 191 -2.84 15.99 34.26
N LEU A 192 -2.67 15.36 33.10
CA LEU A 192 -2.82 15.99 31.77
C LEU A 192 -4.12 15.54 31.11
N HIS A 193 -4.85 16.48 30.49
CA HIS A 193 -6.17 16.24 29.89
C HIS A 193 -6.12 16.19 28.36
N ASN A 194 -5.33 17.05 27.73
CA ASN A 194 -5.27 17.22 26.28
C ASN A 194 -4.02 16.57 25.67
N ALA A 195 -2.89 16.66 26.38
CA ALA A 195 -1.62 16.15 25.90
C ALA A 195 -1.20 14.82 26.57
N ASN A 196 -0.36 14.07 25.86
CA ASN A 196 0.17 12.79 26.34
C ASN A 196 1.39 13.02 27.26
N ALA A 197 1.36 12.42 28.45
CA ALA A 197 2.43 12.52 29.44
C ALA A 197 3.78 12.01 28.93
N LEU A 198 3.78 10.98 28.06
CA LEU A 198 5.01 10.43 27.48
C LEU A 198 5.71 11.41 26.54
N ASP A 199 4.96 12.25 25.83
CA ASP A 199 5.49 13.21 24.86
C ASP A 199 5.98 14.49 25.56
N ILE A 200 5.24 14.94 26.57
CA ILE A 200 5.56 16.18 27.31
C ILE A 200 6.71 15.98 28.29
N ALA A 201 6.81 14.82 28.97
CA ALA A 201 7.85 14.59 29.96
C ALA A 201 9.29 14.86 29.48
N PRO A 202 9.75 14.34 28.31
CA PRO A 202 11.09 14.63 27.80
C PRO A 202 11.26 16.09 27.37
N GLN A 203 10.21 16.76 26.89
CA GLN A 203 10.25 18.18 26.55
C GLN A 203 10.44 19.06 27.79
N ILE A 204 9.67 18.81 28.86
CA ILE A 204 9.81 19.53 30.13
C ILE A 204 11.15 19.20 30.79
N ALA A 205 11.57 17.92 30.79
CA ALA A 205 12.87 17.52 31.34
C ALA A 205 14.02 18.26 30.63
N LYS A 206 13.97 18.37 29.29
CA LYS A 206 14.98 19.09 28.51
C LYS A 206 14.98 20.60 28.78
N MET A 207 13.81 21.21 28.94
CA MET A 207 13.69 22.64 29.24
C MET A 207 14.09 23.00 30.67
N LEU A 208 14.01 22.04 31.60
CA LEU A 208 14.22 22.27 33.03
C LEU A 208 15.54 21.67 33.56
N ASP A 209 16.35 21.06 32.70
CA ASP A 209 17.68 20.55 33.04
C ASP A 209 18.70 21.70 33.19
N PRO A 210 19.27 21.93 34.40
CA PRO A 210 20.29 22.95 34.61
C PRO A 210 21.62 22.68 33.88
N GLY A 211 21.83 21.47 33.33
CA GLY A 211 23.06 21.09 32.64
C GLY A 211 23.40 21.89 31.39
N ALA A 212 22.46 22.64 30.82
CA ALA A 212 22.71 23.48 29.64
C ALA A 212 23.51 24.77 29.94
N ILE A 213 23.69 25.16 31.21
CA ILE A 213 24.29 26.46 31.61
C ILE A 213 25.54 26.28 32.52
N GLY A 214 26.17 25.09 32.53
CA GLY A 214 27.49 24.89 33.15
C GLY A 214 27.54 24.85 34.68
N ALA A 215 26.40 24.88 35.37
CA ALA A 215 26.31 24.68 36.83
C ALA A 215 25.67 23.31 37.13
N SER A 216 26.51 22.29 37.35
CA SER A 216 26.09 20.94 37.70
C SER A 216 25.80 20.79 39.20
N ASP A 217 24.95 21.65 39.74
CA ASP A 217 24.46 21.47 41.12
C ASP A 217 23.32 20.44 41.11
N PRO A 218 23.51 19.22 41.67
CA PRO A 218 22.50 18.18 41.72
C PRO A 218 21.27 18.58 42.54
N SER A 219 21.36 19.62 43.39
CA SER A 219 20.20 20.15 44.11
C SER A 219 19.22 20.85 43.17
N LEU A 220 19.68 21.48 42.08
CA LEU A 220 18.84 22.32 41.23
C LEU A 220 18.09 21.56 40.13
N LYS A 221 18.32 20.26 39.98
CA LYS A 221 17.70 19.44 38.95
C LYS A 221 16.25 19.11 39.30
N VAL A 222 15.34 19.35 38.35
CA VAL A 222 13.96 18.87 38.45
C VAL A 222 13.87 17.55 37.71
N SER A 223 13.51 16.49 38.41
CA SER A 223 13.26 15.18 37.81
C SER A 223 11.80 15.12 37.38
N VAL A 224 11.58 14.75 36.12
CA VAL A 224 10.25 14.62 35.51
C VAL A 224 10.08 13.17 35.08
N VAL A 225 9.02 12.53 35.55
CA VAL A 225 8.66 11.15 35.19
C VAL A 225 7.20 11.13 34.75
N ALA A 226 6.90 10.47 33.63
CA ALA A 226 5.52 10.25 33.20
C ALA A 226 4.96 8.94 33.75
N ASP A 227 3.73 8.96 34.25
CA ASP A 227 2.91 7.77 34.46
C ASP A 227 1.91 7.64 33.29
N PRO A 228 2.13 6.72 32.34
CA PRO A 228 1.25 6.55 31.19
C PRO A 228 -0.14 6.00 31.56
N ARG A 229 -0.27 5.30 32.70
CA ARG A 229 -1.54 4.70 33.11
C ARG A 229 -2.54 5.75 33.57
N THR A 230 -2.06 6.81 34.22
CA THR A 230 -2.90 7.91 34.73
C THR A 230 -2.80 9.18 33.89
N ASN A 231 -2.03 9.13 32.79
CA ASN A 231 -1.64 10.28 31.98
C ASN A 231 -1.21 11.48 32.85
N SER A 232 -0.32 11.23 33.81
CA SER A 232 0.11 12.25 34.77
C SER A 232 1.63 12.41 34.79
N LEU A 233 2.08 13.63 35.08
CA LEU A 233 3.48 13.99 35.24
C LEU A 233 3.81 14.02 36.73
N MET A 234 4.79 13.24 37.14
CA MET A 234 5.40 13.28 38.47
C MET A 234 6.63 14.17 38.42
N LEU A 235 6.58 15.29 39.15
CA LEU A 235 7.62 16.29 39.23
C LEU A 235 8.29 16.22 40.60
N ARG A 236 9.63 16.14 40.63
CA ARG A 236 10.43 16.11 41.86
C ARG A 236 11.52 17.17 41.81
N ALA A 237 11.59 18.02 42.82
CA ALA A 237 12.63 19.05 42.94
C ALA A 237 12.99 19.33 44.41
N SER A 238 14.25 19.71 44.69
CA SER A 238 14.67 20.18 46.02
C SER A 238 14.16 21.59 46.35
N ASN A 239 13.84 22.38 45.32
CA ASN A 239 13.40 23.76 45.45
C ASN A 239 11.91 23.92 45.08
N ALA A 240 11.12 24.43 46.03
CA ALA A 240 9.68 24.63 45.88
C ALA A 240 9.29 25.61 44.75
N GLN A 241 10.10 26.65 44.51
CA GLN A 241 9.84 27.62 43.44
C GLN A 241 10.02 27.00 42.05
N ARG A 242 11.03 26.13 41.89
CA ARG A 242 11.27 25.39 40.64
C ARG A 242 10.15 24.38 40.37
N LEU A 243 9.67 23.69 41.41
CA LEU A 243 8.52 22.80 41.30
C LEU A 243 7.27 23.57 40.83
N ALA A 244 6.98 24.73 41.42
CA ALA A 244 5.85 25.57 40.99
C ALA A 244 5.98 26.03 39.53
N SER A 245 7.19 26.40 39.08
CA SER A 245 7.43 26.77 37.68
C SER A 245 7.21 25.59 36.72
N ALA A 246 7.60 24.37 37.11
CA ALA A 246 7.39 23.16 36.33
C ALA A 246 5.89 22.83 36.18
N VAL A 247 5.11 23.04 37.24
CA VAL A 247 3.65 22.85 37.25
C VAL A 247 2.95 23.89 36.37
N GLN A 248 3.44 25.13 36.34
CA GLN A 248 2.87 26.15 35.47
C GLN A 248 3.18 25.88 34.00
N LEU A 249 4.40 25.44 33.70
CA LEU A 249 4.80 25.05 32.34
C LEU A 249 3.98 23.85 31.84
N SER A 250 3.75 22.84 32.69
CA SER A 250 2.92 21.69 32.29
C SER A 250 1.48 22.11 31.97
N LYS A 251 0.89 23.03 32.74
CA LYS A 251 -0.44 23.59 32.42
C LYS A 251 -0.49 24.40 31.12
N GLN A 252 0.59 25.09 30.78
CA GLN A 252 0.68 25.84 29.50
C GLN A 252 0.80 24.90 28.30
N LEU A 253 1.48 23.77 28.47
CA LEU A 253 1.64 22.75 27.42
C LEU A 253 0.39 21.86 27.26
N ASP A 254 -0.46 21.72 28.29
CA ASP A 254 -1.73 20.98 28.24
C ASP A 254 -2.89 21.79 27.64
N ALA A 255 -2.63 22.55 26.57
CA ALA A 255 -3.64 23.33 25.86
C ALA A 255 -4.41 22.46 24.84
N PRO A 256 -5.69 22.71 24.57
CA PRO A 256 -6.44 21.99 23.54
C PRO A 256 -5.87 22.31 22.16
N THR A 257 -5.43 21.29 21.44
CA THR A 257 -4.92 21.45 20.07
C THR A 257 -6.09 21.56 19.09
N SER A 258 -6.09 22.60 18.25
CA SER A 258 -7.08 22.79 17.17
C SER A 258 -6.63 22.18 15.83
N MET A 259 -5.51 21.48 15.81
CA MET A 259 -4.98 20.88 14.58
C MET A 259 -5.74 19.58 14.27
N PRO A 260 -6.32 19.43 13.06
CA PRO A 260 -6.81 18.14 12.60
C PRO A 260 -5.64 17.15 12.63
N GLY A 261 -5.93 15.91 13.03
CA GLY A 261 -4.91 14.88 13.16
C GLY A 261 -4.15 14.63 11.85
N ASN A 262 -3.00 13.96 11.93
CA ASN A 262 -2.15 13.66 10.77
C ASN A 262 -2.83 12.77 9.70
N ILE A 263 -4.07 12.32 9.89
CA ILE A 263 -4.82 11.44 9.00
C ILE A 263 -5.82 12.26 8.18
N HIS A 264 -5.70 12.19 6.86
CA HIS A 264 -6.55 12.88 5.89
C HIS A 264 -7.25 11.87 4.99
N VAL A 265 -8.57 12.02 4.80
CA VAL A 265 -9.34 11.21 3.85
C VAL A 265 -9.63 12.08 2.62
N VAL A 266 -9.17 11.63 1.46
CA VAL A 266 -9.31 12.33 0.18
C VAL A 266 -10.17 11.49 -0.77
N PRO A 267 -11.43 11.88 -1.02
CA PRO A 267 -12.25 11.22 -2.04
C PRO A 267 -11.74 11.58 -3.44
N LEU A 268 -11.67 10.58 -4.33
CA LEU A 268 -11.30 10.75 -5.73
C LEU A 268 -12.52 10.81 -6.63
N ARG A 269 -12.49 11.65 -7.67
CA ARG A 269 -13.62 11.86 -8.58
C ARG A 269 -13.52 11.07 -9.88
N ASN A 270 -12.31 10.92 -10.41
CA ASN A 270 -12.04 10.35 -11.73
C ASN A 270 -11.03 9.19 -11.67
N ALA A 271 -10.01 9.29 -10.81
CA ALA A 271 -8.98 8.27 -10.66
C ALA A 271 -9.42 7.12 -9.72
N ASP A 272 -8.84 5.95 -9.92
CA ASP A 272 -8.98 4.79 -9.03
C ASP A 272 -8.00 4.92 -7.85
N ALA A 273 -8.53 4.86 -6.63
CA ALA A 273 -7.77 4.97 -5.39
C ALA A 273 -6.69 3.91 -5.27
N THR A 274 -6.92 2.69 -5.75
CA THR A 274 -5.94 1.60 -5.63
C THR A 274 -4.68 1.87 -6.46
N GLN A 275 -4.87 2.31 -7.71
CA GLN A 275 -3.78 2.66 -8.62
C GLN A 275 -3.07 3.95 -8.18
N LEU A 276 -3.84 4.95 -7.71
CA LEU A 276 -3.27 6.20 -7.23
C LEU A 276 -2.47 6.01 -5.94
N ALA A 277 -2.92 5.15 -5.01
CA ALA A 277 -2.14 4.81 -3.82
C ALA A 277 -0.81 4.13 -4.17
N LYS A 278 -0.80 3.22 -5.16
CA LYS A 278 0.43 2.56 -5.63
C LYS A 278 1.44 3.58 -6.16
N THR A 279 0.99 4.52 -6.98
CA THR A 279 1.86 5.57 -7.55
C THR A 279 2.36 6.56 -6.50
N LEU A 280 1.50 7.04 -5.59
CA LEU A 280 1.88 7.97 -4.52
C LEU A 280 2.82 7.33 -3.48
N ARG A 281 2.64 6.04 -3.16
CA ARG A 281 3.56 5.29 -2.29
C ARG A 281 4.96 5.18 -2.90
N GLY A 282 5.03 4.98 -4.22
CA GLY A 282 6.29 5.02 -4.97
C GLY A 282 7.00 6.37 -4.88
N MET A 283 6.26 7.48 -4.83
CA MET A 283 6.82 8.82 -4.68
C MET A 283 7.32 9.13 -3.26
N LEU A 284 6.68 8.59 -2.21
CA LEU A 284 6.96 8.96 -0.80
C LEU A 284 8.13 8.18 -0.16
N GLY A 285 8.90 7.43 -0.95
CA GLY A 285 10.15 6.81 -0.47
C GLY A 285 10.07 5.30 -0.25
N LYS A 286 8.99 4.64 -0.67
CA LYS A 286 8.99 3.19 -0.83
C LYS A 286 9.05 2.85 -2.31
N GLY A 287 10.27 2.82 -2.84
CA GLY A 287 10.65 1.90 -3.92
C GLY A 287 10.62 0.46 -3.40
N GLY A 288 9.49 0.08 -2.80
CA GLY A 288 9.28 -1.27 -2.28
C GLY A 288 9.22 -2.20 -3.46
N ASN A 289 10.18 -3.13 -3.49
CA ASN A 289 10.13 -4.34 -4.29
C ASN A 289 8.69 -4.84 -4.40
N ASP A 290 8.20 -4.89 -5.64
CA ASP A 290 6.97 -5.56 -6.02
C ASP A 290 7.20 -7.07 -5.79
N SER A 291 7.13 -7.52 -4.53
CA SER A 291 6.76 -8.91 -4.24
C SER A 291 5.25 -8.98 -4.39
N SER A 292 4.82 -9.00 -5.65
CA SER A 292 3.44 -9.21 -6.04
C SER A 292 3.00 -10.59 -5.55
N SER A 293 2.27 -10.63 -4.44
CA SER A 293 1.35 -11.71 -4.14
C SER A 293 0.13 -11.59 -5.06
N SER A 294 0.30 -11.95 -6.33
CA SER A 294 -0.82 -12.33 -7.18
C SER A 294 -0.93 -13.85 -7.14
N GLY A 295 -1.95 -14.35 -6.46
CA GLY A 295 -2.36 -15.74 -6.58
C GLY A 295 -2.77 -16.04 -8.01
N SER A 296 -2.36 -17.23 -8.46
CA SER A 296 -2.87 -18.01 -9.60
C SER A 296 -2.59 -17.52 -11.01
N ALA A 297 -1.49 -18.01 -11.58
CA ALA A 297 -1.56 -18.86 -12.77
C ALA A 297 -0.29 -19.72 -12.88
N ASN A 298 -0.48 -21.04 -12.90
CA ASN A 298 0.53 -22.02 -13.27
C ASN A 298 1.18 -21.65 -14.62
N GLY A 299 2.51 -21.62 -14.66
CA GLY A 299 3.28 -21.45 -15.89
C GLY A 299 4.71 -21.93 -15.68
N PHE A 300 4.93 -23.20 -15.97
CA PHE A 300 6.25 -23.82 -16.15
C PHE A 300 7.12 -22.94 -17.07
N ASN A 301 8.38 -22.68 -16.72
CA ASN A 301 9.55 -23.36 -17.30
C ASN A 301 10.89 -22.75 -16.85
N GLN A 302 11.88 -23.65 -16.75
CA GLN A 302 13.27 -23.47 -17.16
C GLN A 302 14.32 -22.79 -16.24
N SER A 303 15.14 -23.66 -15.66
CA SER A 303 16.61 -23.57 -15.44
C SER A 303 17.19 -22.36 -14.68
N GLY A 304 17.98 -22.53 -13.62
CA GLY A 304 18.52 -23.75 -13.06
C GLY A 304 19.50 -23.48 -11.92
N ASN A 305 20.23 -24.54 -11.60
CA ASN A 305 21.48 -24.62 -10.86
C ASN A 305 21.44 -25.27 -9.46
N SER A 306 22.07 -26.45 -9.45
CA SER A 306 22.96 -27.05 -8.45
C SER A 306 22.43 -27.49 -7.08
N GLY A 307 22.50 -28.80 -6.84
CA GLY A 307 22.60 -29.38 -5.50
C GLY A 307 22.13 -30.82 -5.46
N GLY A 308 23.03 -31.77 -5.69
CA GLY A 308 22.72 -33.19 -5.89
C GLY A 308 22.21 -33.95 -4.65
N GLY A 309 21.49 -35.02 -4.93
CA GLY A 309 21.04 -36.02 -3.96
C GLY A 309 20.44 -37.22 -4.71
N SER A 310 21.24 -38.28 -4.83
CA SER A 310 20.94 -39.55 -5.49
C SER A 310 19.70 -40.25 -4.93
N SER A 311 18.79 -40.69 -5.80
CA SER A 311 18.01 -41.91 -5.58
C SER A 311 17.68 -42.59 -6.91
N THR A 312 18.23 -43.79 -7.05
CA THR A 312 18.01 -44.74 -8.13
C THR A 312 16.59 -45.30 -8.08
N SER A 313 15.81 -45.11 -9.15
CA SER A 313 14.70 -46.01 -9.47
C SER A 313 14.68 -46.28 -10.97
N THR A 314 15.14 -47.48 -11.31
CA THR A 314 14.91 -48.10 -12.62
C THR A 314 13.44 -48.47 -12.73
N GLY A 315 12.69 -47.75 -13.56
CA GLY A 315 11.28 -48.03 -13.82
C GLY A 315 10.87 -47.43 -15.16
N THR A 316 10.76 -48.29 -16.15
CA THR A 316 10.34 -48.03 -17.54
C THR A 316 8.97 -47.35 -17.64
N SER A 317 8.80 -46.54 -18.67
CA SER A 317 7.62 -45.73 -18.99
C SER A 317 6.48 -46.52 -19.65
N GLY A 318 5.24 -46.31 -19.19
CA GLY A 318 4.02 -46.65 -19.93
C GLY A 318 2.97 -47.45 -19.17
N THR A 319 2.30 -46.87 -18.16
CA THR A 319 0.89 -47.14 -17.75
C THR A 319 0.45 -46.06 -16.72
N PRO A 320 -0.80 -45.56 -16.76
CA PRO A 320 -1.33 -44.64 -15.75
C PRO A 320 -1.86 -45.39 -14.50
N PRO A 321 -1.73 -44.83 -13.28
CA PRO A 321 -2.18 -45.49 -12.06
C PRO A 321 -3.70 -45.37 -11.87
N LEU A 322 -4.35 -46.48 -11.49
CA LEU A 322 -5.76 -46.53 -11.07
C LEU A 322 -5.96 -45.88 -9.69
N PRO A 323 -7.16 -45.34 -9.38
CA PRO A 323 -7.48 -44.78 -8.07
C PRO A 323 -7.89 -45.89 -7.09
N SER A 324 -7.20 -46.01 -5.95
CA SER A 324 -7.62 -46.88 -4.84
C SER A 324 -8.39 -46.09 -3.79
N SER A 325 -9.55 -46.63 -3.45
CA SER A 325 -10.51 -46.12 -2.47
C SER A 325 -9.95 -46.17 -1.05
N SER A 326 -10.20 -45.09 -0.32
CA SER A 326 -10.05 -44.99 1.13
C SER A 326 -11.26 -45.62 1.82
N LEU A 327 -11.04 -46.72 2.54
CA LEU A 327 -11.92 -47.18 3.62
C LEU A 327 -11.13 -47.14 4.92
N GLY A 328 -11.78 -46.61 5.96
CA GLY A 328 -11.21 -46.35 7.27
C GLY A 328 -11.31 -47.51 8.28
N GLY A 329 -10.96 -47.15 9.52
CA GLY A 329 -10.97 -48.00 10.72
C GLY A 329 -9.63 -48.72 10.90
N GLY A 330 -8.95 -48.73 12.03
CA GLY A 330 -9.28 -48.29 13.38
C GLY A 330 -8.38 -49.08 14.34
N THR A 331 -7.75 -48.35 15.27
CA THR A 331 -7.41 -48.76 16.64
C THR A 331 -6.35 -49.84 16.94
N SER A 332 -5.51 -49.45 17.91
CA SER A 332 -4.96 -50.20 19.05
C SER A 332 -3.51 -50.71 18.99
N SER A 333 -2.68 -49.99 19.76
CA SER A 333 -1.94 -50.47 20.94
C SER A 333 -1.04 -51.72 20.80
N GLY A 334 0.25 -51.52 21.03
CA GLY A 334 1.17 -52.61 21.38
C GLY A 334 2.59 -52.13 21.61
N SER A 335 2.99 -52.05 22.87
CA SER A 335 4.34 -51.74 23.35
C SER A 335 5.37 -52.82 22.99
N SER A 336 6.64 -52.44 22.85
CA SER A 336 7.76 -53.31 23.27
C SER A 336 8.95 -52.49 23.76
N LEU A 337 9.47 -52.91 24.90
CA LEU A 337 10.61 -52.37 25.63
C LEU A 337 11.94 -52.95 25.09
N GLY A 338 13.03 -52.20 25.28
CA GLY A 338 14.41 -52.69 25.29
C GLY A 338 15.40 -51.64 25.81
N GLY A 339 16.09 -51.93 26.93
CA GLY A 339 16.89 -51.02 27.79
C GLY A 339 18.14 -50.38 27.16
N GLY A 340 18.76 -49.33 27.73
CA GLY A 340 19.44 -49.24 29.05
C GLY A 340 20.91 -49.66 28.87
N SER A 341 21.99 -48.93 29.18
CA SER A 341 22.31 -47.83 30.11
C SER A 341 23.71 -47.28 29.72
N SER A 342 24.06 -46.01 30.00
CA SER A 342 25.29 -45.60 30.73
C SER A 342 25.51 -44.08 30.70
N TYR A 343 26.10 -43.59 31.78
CA TYR A 343 26.11 -42.24 32.33
C TYR A 343 27.13 -41.27 31.70
N GLY A 344 26.75 -39.99 31.62
CA GLY A 344 27.63 -38.84 31.37
C GLY A 344 26.89 -37.53 31.71
N SER A 345 27.47 -36.75 32.62
CA SER A 345 26.89 -35.66 33.41
C SER A 345 26.71 -34.31 32.69
N GLY A 346 25.70 -33.54 33.13
CA GLY A 346 25.53 -32.08 32.99
C GLY A 346 24.68 -31.66 31.78
N GLY A 347 23.51 -31.04 31.87
CA GLY A 347 22.93 -30.20 32.91
C GLY A 347 22.32 -28.98 32.19
N GLY A 348 21.04 -29.07 31.80
CA GLY A 348 20.35 -28.01 31.04
C GLY A 348 18.85 -28.31 30.96
N SER A 349 18.11 -27.81 31.94
CA SER A 349 16.66 -27.87 32.05
C SER A 349 15.99 -26.93 31.04
N ASN A 350 15.32 -27.49 30.04
CA ASN A 350 14.34 -26.80 29.22
C ASN A 350 12.97 -26.87 29.90
N GLU A 351 12.63 -25.85 30.68
CA GLU A 351 11.25 -25.43 30.87
C GLU A 351 10.92 -24.38 29.82
N ALA A 352 9.73 -24.51 29.22
CA ALA A 352 9.23 -23.65 28.17
C ALA A 352 9.12 -22.18 28.59
N PRO A 353 9.30 -21.27 27.63
CA PRO A 353 8.41 -20.12 27.56
C PRO A 353 7.77 -19.98 26.18
N PHE A 354 6.46 -19.97 26.25
CA PHE A 354 5.51 -19.29 25.38
C PHE A 354 6.06 -17.92 24.92
N LEU A 355 6.53 -17.77 23.67
CA LEU A 355 6.71 -16.46 23.06
C LEU A 355 6.66 -16.56 21.53
N GLY A 356 5.69 -15.87 20.94
CA GLY A 356 5.60 -15.63 19.50
C GLY A 356 6.86 -14.92 19.01
N GLY A 357 7.46 -15.50 17.98
CA GLY A 357 8.63 -14.94 17.30
C GLY A 357 8.24 -13.73 16.46
N ASP A 358 8.46 -12.56 17.05
CA ASP A 358 8.49 -11.27 16.39
C ASP A 358 9.79 -11.16 15.57
N LYS A 359 9.67 -11.30 14.24
CA LYS A 359 10.65 -10.84 13.25
C LYS A 359 9.90 -10.16 12.12
N ASP A 360 9.18 -9.10 12.48
CA ASP A 360 8.78 -8.03 11.56
C ASP A 360 8.70 -6.73 12.35
N LYS A 361 9.87 -6.22 12.75
CA LYS A 361 10.08 -4.81 13.08
C LYS A 361 11.13 -4.25 12.15
N GLY A 362 10.75 -4.15 10.87
CA GLY A 362 11.30 -3.14 9.98
C GLY A 362 10.69 -1.81 10.38
N ASP A 363 11.45 -1.01 11.14
CA ASP A 363 11.48 0.45 11.16
C ASP A 363 10.25 1.22 10.58
N ASP A 364 9.06 0.98 11.11
CA ASP A 364 7.80 1.67 10.72
C ASP A 364 7.64 3.04 11.39
N ASN A 365 8.74 3.70 11.73
CA ASN A 365 8.73 5.08 12.20
C ASN A 365 9.66 5.96 11.34
N GLN A 366 9.56 5.82 10.02
CA GLN A 366 10.06 6.83 9.10
C GLN A 366 8.97 7.88 8.84
N PRO A 367 9.29 9.19 8.90
CA PRO A 367 8.34 10.30 8.78
C PRO A 367 7.75 10.51 7.36
N GLY A 368 7.90 9.54 6.46
CA GLY A 368 7.24 9.51 5.16
C GLY A 368 5.85 8.91 5.34
N GLY A 369 4.82 9.74 5.29
CA GLY A 369 3.45 9.34 5.61
C GLY A 369 2.93 8.04 4.97
N MET A 370 1.95 7.41 5.62
CA MET A 370 1.30 6.19 5.13
C MET A 370 0.18 6.56 4.14
N ILE A 371 0.13 5.92 2.97
CA ILE A 371 -1.00 6.03 2.03
C ILE A 371 -1.68 4.67 1.87
N GLN A 372 -2.98 4.63 2.15
CA GLN A 372 -3.85 3.47 1.91
C GLN A 372 -5.04 3.88 1.03
N ALA A 373 -5.52 2.95 0.22
CA ALA A 373 -6.72 3.13 -0.60
C ALA A 373 -7.89 2.38 0.03
N ASP A 374 -9.06 3.02 0.06
CA ASP A 374 -10.34 2.36 0.26
C ASP A 374 -11.04 2.20 -1.09
N PRO A 375 -11.10 0.98 -1.65
CA PRO A 375 -11.77 0.72 -2.93
C PRO A 375 -13.29 0.83 -2.83
N ALA A 376 -13.91 0.65 -1.66
CA ALA A 376 -15.36 0.69 -1.52
C ALA A 376 -15.91 2.12 -1.65
N THR A 377 -15.17 3.11 -1.15
CA THR A 377 -15.53 4.53 -1.23
C THR A 377 -14.74 5.31 -2.29
N ASN A 378 -13.83 4.64 -3.01
CA ASN A 378 -12.86 5.25 -3.93
C ASN A 378 -12.15 6.47 -3.31
N SER A 379 -11.57 6.27 -2.12
CA SER A 379 -10.89 7.33 -1.37
C SER A 379 -9.48 6.92 -0.94
N LEU A 380 -8.62 7.92 -0.75
CA LEU A 380 -7.26 7.76 -0.24
C LEU A 380 -7.21 8.21 1.22
N ILE A 381 -6.70 7.33 2.08
CA ILE A 381 -6.39 7.63 3.47
C ILE A 381 -4.90 7.91 3.56
N ILE A 382 -4.55 9.15 3.90
CA ILE A 382 -3.18 9.67 3.91
C ILE A 382 -2.82 10.08 5.34
N THR A 383 -1.90 9.36 5.96
CA THR A 383 -1.36 9.68 7.27
C THR A 383 0.00 10.35 7.11
N ALA A 384 0.07 11.68 7.04
CA ALA A 384 1.31 12.41 6.80
C ALA A 384 1.36 13.74 7.57
N PRO A 385 2.56 14.29 7.86
CA PRO A 385 2.68 15.66 8.34
C PRO A 385 2.06 16.66 7.35
N ASP A 386 1.49 17.77 7.84
CA ASP A 386 0.74 18.75 7.03
C ASP A 386 1.52 19.25 5.81
N ALA A 387 2.82 19.50 5.94
CA ALA A 387 3.67 19.91 4.82
C ALA A 387 3.72 18.88 3.68
N VAL A 388 3.78 17.58 4.01
CA VAL A 388 3.78 16.48 3.04
C VAL A 388 2.39 16.30 2.44
N TYR A 389 1.35 16.40 3.25
CA TYR A 389 -0.03 16.30 2.78
C TYR A 389 -0.36 17.37 1.74
N ARG A 390 0.04 18.63 1.94
CA ARG A 390 -0.17 19.71 0.97
C ARG A 390 0.48 19.42 -0.39
N ASN A 391 1.69 18.85 -0.38
CA ASN A 391 2.36 18.44 -1.61
C ASN A 391 1.62 17.28 -2.31
N LEU A 392 1.25 16.24 -1.54
CA LEU A 392 0.45 15.12 -2.06
C LEU A 392 -0.88 15.61 -2.62
N ARG A 393 -1.53 16.59 -1.98
CA ARG A 393 -2.81 17.15 -2.44
C ARG A 393 -2.69 17.83 -3.80
N SER A 394 -1.61 18.58 -4.04
CA SER A 394 -1.35 19.19 -5.35
C SER A 394 -1.20 18.14 -6.45
N VAL A 395 -0.44 17.08 -6.17
CA VAL A 395 -0.23 15.97 -7.12
C VAL A 395 -1.53 15.20 -7.37
N ILE A 396 -2.31 14.91 -6.32
CA ILE A 396 -3.61 14.25 -6.46
C ILE A 396 -4.56 15.07 -7.34
N ASN A 397 -4.61 16.39 -7.19
CA ASN A 397 -5.46 17.23 -8.05
C ASN A 397 -5.03 17.17 -9.53
N GLN A 398 -3.74 16.99 -9.83
CA GLN A 398 -3.24 16.86 -11.20
C GLN A 398 -3.53 15.46 -11.79
N LEU A 399 -3.46 14.42 -10.95
CA LEU A 399 -3.70 13.03 -11.38
C LEU A 399 -5.19 12.66 -11.42
N ASP A 400 -6.04 13.29 -10.62
CA ASP A 400 -7.50 13.10 -10.59
C ASP A 400 -8.21 13.90 -11.71
N ALA A 401 -7.63 13.91 -12.90
CA ALA A 401 -8.22 14.52 -14.09
C ALA A 401 -9.18 13.55 -14.79
N ARG A 402 -10.18 14.09 -15.49
CA ARG A 402 -11.07 13.28 -16.32
C ARG A 402 -10.30 12.75 -17.53
N ARG A 403 -10.25 11.43 -17.69
CA ARG A 403 -9.64 10.78 -18.86
C ARG A 403 -10.57 10.88 -20.06
N ALA A 404 -10.00 11.17 -21.22
CA ALA A 404 -10.72 11.12 -22.48
C ALA A 404 -11.02 9.66 -22.89
N GLN A 405 -12.07 9.50 -23.68
CA GLN A 405 -12.45 8.23 -24.29
C GLN A 405 -12.09 8.27 -25.78
N VAL A 406 -11.96 7.11 -26.38
CA VAL A 406 -11.71 6.94 -27.81
C VAL A 406 -12.79 6.04 -28.38
N TYR A 407 -13.52 6.56 -29.36
CA TYR A 407 -14.39 5.78 -30.22
C TYR A 407 -13.59 5.30 -31.42
N ILE A 408 -13.63 4.01 -31.71
CA ILE A 408 -12.96 3.40 -32.85
C ILE A 408 -14.01 2.74 -33.73
N GLU A 409 -13.92 3.02 -35.01
CA GLU A 409 -14.66 2.33 -36.06
C GLU A 409 -13.67 1.75 -37.05
N ALA A 410 -13.74 0.44 -37.30
CA ALA A 410 -13.00 -0.18 -38.40
C ALA A 410 -13.95 -0.50 -39.54
N LEU A 411 -13.42 -0.50 -40.77
CA LEU A 411 -14.14 -0.86 -41.98
C LEU A 411 -13.33 -1.93 -42.69
N ILE A 412 -13.84 -3.15 -42.73
CA ILE A 412 -13.23 -4.27 -43.44
C ILE A 412 -14.07 -4.52 -44.68
N VAL A 413 -13.43 -4.40 -45.85
CA VAL A 413 -14.06 -4.58 -47.16
C VAL A 413 -13.40 -5.76 -47.84
N GLU A 414 -14.17 -6.76 -48.22
CA GLU A 414 -13.71 -7.90 -49.02
C GLU A 414 -14.53 -8.02 -50.30
N LEU A 415 -13.84 -8.04 -51.44
CA LEU A 415 -14.40 -8.22 -52.77
C LEU A 415 -13.82 -9.49 -53.38
N ASN A 416 -14.65 -10.51 -53.54
CA ASN A 416 -14.29 -11.77 -54.17
C ASN A 416 -14.99 -11.90 -55.51
N SER A 417 -14.26 -12.35 -56.53
CA SER A 417 -14.80 -12.71 -57.83
C SER A 417 -14.11 -13.97 -58.32
N THR A 418 -14.88 -15.05 -58.45
CA THR A 418 -14.41 -16.33 -58.98
C THR A 418 -15.06 -16.57 -60.33
N THR A 419 -14.26 -16.66 -61.38
CA THR A 419 -14.70 -17.01 -62.73
C THR A 419 -14.07 -18.33 -63.13
N ASN A 420 -14.90 -19.32 -63.47
CA ASN A 420 -14.48 -20.63 -63.96
C ASN A 420 -15.10 -20.86 -65.34
N ALA A 421 -14.27 -21.17 -66.33
CA ALA A 421 -14.72 -21.56 -67.66
C ALA A 421 -14.07 -22.87 -68.08
N ASN A 422 -14.88 -23.86 -68.44
CA ASN A 422 -14.45 -25.16 -68.95
C ASN A 422 -15.03 -25.38 -70.35
N LEU A 423 -14.18 -25.69 -71.31
CA LEU A 423 -14.59 -26.07 -72.66
C LEU A 423 -13.69 -27.19 -73.18
N GLY A 424 -14.29 -28.34 -73.53
CA GLY A 424 -13.56 -29.46 -74.08
C GLY A 424 -14.42 -30.38 -74.93
N ILE A 425 -13.79 -31.01 -75.92
CA ILE A 425 -14.40 -32.07 -76.73
C ILE A 425 -13.59 -33.35 -76.55
N GLN A 426 -14.28 -34.43 -76.25
CA GLN A 426 -13.70 -35.77 -76.13
C GLN A 426 -14.27 -36.66 -77.23
N TRP A 427 -13.41 -37.46 -77.88
CA TRP A 427 -13.78 -38.41 -78.92
C TRP A 427 -13.59 -39.84 -78.41
N GLN A 428 -14.46 -40.74 -78.84
CA GLN A 428 -14.31 -42.16 -78.57
C GLN A 428 -14.77 -42.97 -79.78
N VAL A 429 -14.03 -44.03 -80.07
CA VAL A 429 -14.32 -45.01 -81.10
C VAL A 429 -14.16 -46.40 -80.48
N ALA A 430 -15.22 -47.20 -80.56
CA ALA A 430 -15.21 -48.60 -80.17
C ALA A 430 -15.58 -49.44 -81.40
N SER A 431 -14.69 -50.34 -81.82
CA SER A 431 -14.88 -51.22 -82.98
C SER A 431 -14.34 -52.61 -82.67
N GLY A 432 -15.23 -53.56 -82.37
CA GLY A 432 -14.85 -54.93 -81.99
C GLY A 432 -13.95 -54.95 -80.76
N ASN A 433 -12.74 -55.50 -80.89
CA ASN A 433 -11.73 -55.56 -79.82
C ASN A 433 -10.88 -54.27 -79.68
N VAL A 434 -11.12 -53.24 -80.50
CA VAL A 434 -10.33 -52.01 -80.50
C VAL A 434 -11.13 -50.88 -79.86
N TYR A 435 -10.59 -50.34 -78.77
CA TYR A 435 -11.09 -49.15 -78.08
C TYR A 435 -10.04 -48.05 -78.21
N ALA A 436 -10.41 -46.92 -78.83
CA ALA A 436 -9.54 -45.76 -78.98
C ALA A 436 -10.33 -44.49 -78.69
N GLY A 437 -9.72 -43.52 -78.03
CA GLY A 437 -10.41 -42.28 -77.70
C GLY A 437 -9.47 -41.30 -77.06
N THR A 438 -9.91 -40.05 -77.01
CA THR A 438 -9.19 -38.97 -76.36
C THR A 438 -9.72 -38.84 -74.94
N ASN A 439 -8.90 -39.16 -73.95
CA ASN A 439 -9.25 -38.97 -72.55
C ASN A 439 -8.59 -37.68 -72.03
N LEU A 440 -9.31 -36.57 -72.12
CA LEU A 440 -8.82 -35.24 -71.73
C LEU A 440 -9.37 -34.78 -70.39
N ALA A 441 -9.81 -35.73 -69.55
CA ALA A 441 -10.45 -35.43 -68.27
C ALA A 441 -9.53 -34.62 -67.35
N THR A 442 -9.98 -33.43 -66.97
CA THR A 442 -9.45 -32.62 -65.87
C THR A 442 -10.33 -32.86 -64.64
N GLY A 443 -10.11 -33.97 -63.94
CA GLY A 443 -10.85 -34.36 -62.73
C GLY A 443 -11.44 -35.78 -62.77
N SER A 444 -11.69 -36.37 -61.60
CA SER A 444 -12.02 -37.78 -61.37
C SER A 444 -13.42 -38.25 -61.84
N GLY A 445 -14.21 -37.41 -62.52
CA GLY A 445 -15.65 -37.68 -62.72
C GLY A 445 -16.10 -38.18 -64.09
N ASN A 446 -15.58 -37.66 -65.22
CA ASN A 446 -16.38 -37.67 -66.46
C ASN A 446 -15.55 -37.80 -67.75
N SER A 447 -14.75 -38.87 -67.83
CA SER A 447 -14.21 -39.28 -69.13
C SER A 447 -15.32 -39.88 -69.99
N ILE A 448 -15.32 -39.59 -71.30
CA ILE A 448 -16.20 -40.25 -72.28
C ILE A 448 -16.13 -41.79 -72.16
N VAL A 449 -14.96 -42.32 -71.79
CA VAL A 449 -14.70 -43.75 -71.54
C VAL A 449 -15.44 -44.26 -70.30
N ASN A 450 -15.50 -43.48 -69.23
CA ASN A 450 -16.23 -43.86 -68.00
C ASN A 450 -17.75 -43.82 -68.21
N LEU A 451 -18.26 -42.84 -68.96
CA LEU A 451 -19.69 -42.75 -69.28
C LEU A 451 -20.15 -43.91 -70.19
N THR A 452 -19.34 -44.28 -71.18
CA THR A 452 -19.64 -45.43 -72.04
C THR A 452 -19.51 -46.76 -71.29
N ALA A 453 -18.52 -46.90 -70.39
CA ALA A 453 -18.41 -48.07 -69.52
C ALA A 453 -19.61 -48.18 -68.55
N ALA A 454 -20.05 -47.06 -67.95
CA ALA A 454 -21.23 -47.03 -67.09
C ALA A 454 -22.52 -47.36 -67.89
N ALA A 455 -22.68 -46.82 -69.09
CA ALA A 455 -23.81 -47.14 -69.97
C ALA A 455 -23.79 -48.61 -70.44
N ALA A 456 -22.62 -49.18 -70.72
CA ALA A 456 -22.47 -50.59 -71.09
C ALA A 456 -22.75 -51.55 -69.92
N ALA A 457 -22.25 -51.24 -68.71
CA ALA A 457 -22.57 -51.98 -67.48
C ALA A 457 -24.06 -51.88 -67.11
N ALA A 458 -24.70 -50.78 -67.44
CA ALA A 458 -26.13 -50.62 -67.26
C ALA A 458 -26.97 -51.43 -68.26
N ALA A 459 -26.47 -51.61 -69.48
CA ALA A 459 -27.09 -52.44 -70.52
C ALA A 459 -27.05 -53.94 -70.18
N SER A 460 -26.01 -54.40 -69.46
CA SER A 460 -25.92 -55.78 -68.98
C SER A 460 -26.73 -56.05 -67.69
N THR A 461 -26.98 -55.01 -66.88
CA THR A 461 -27.61 -55.14 -65.55
C THR A 461 -29.01 -54.51 -65.46
N GLY A 462 -29.57 -54.05 -66.58
CA GLY A 462 -30.97 -53.62 -66.69
C GLY A 462 -31.33 -52.34 -65.94
N GLY A 463 -30.41 -51.38 -65.80
CA GLY A 463 -30.65 -50.18 -64.99
C GLY A 463 -29.83 -48.95 -65.40
N LEU A 464 -30.16 -48.33 -66.54
CA LEU A 464 -29.51 -47.10 -67.04
C LEU A 464 -29.54 -45.96 -66.01
N ALA A 465 -30.65 -45.82 -65.28
CA ALA A 465 -30.83 -44.77 -64.28
C ALA A 465 -29.90 -44.93 -63.05
N ASN A 466 -29.63 -46.16 -62.60
CA ASN A 466 -28.80 -46.39 -61.42
C ASN A 466 -27.29 -46.27 -61.72
N ALA A 467 -26.88 -46.66 -62.95
CA ALA A 467 -25.51 -46.53 -63.42
C ALA A 467 -25.14 -45.08 -63.82
N LEU A 468 -26.08 -44.34 -64.42
CA LEU A 468 -25.91 -42.91 -64.70
C LEU A 468 -26.09 -42.05 -63.44
N GLY A 469 -26.86 -42.53 -62.45
CA GLY A 469 -26.95 -41.90 -61.12
C GLY A 469 -25.65 -41.99 -60.30
N ALA A 470 -24.81 -43.00 -60.58
CA ALA A 470 -23.49 -43.15 -59.95
C ALA A 470 -22.37 -42.36 -60.66
N SER A 471 -22.58 -41.96 -61.92
CA SER A 471 -21.65 -41.13 -62.69
C SER A 471 -22.25 -39.73 -62.85
N SER A 472 -22.04 -38.88 -61.84
CA SER A 472 -22.55 -37.50 -61.83
C SER A 472 -22.05 -36.75 -63.06
N LEU A 473 -22.93 -36.38 -64.00
CA LEU A 473 -22.60 -35.48 -65.09
C LEU A 473 -22.08 -34.16 -64.50
N GLN A 474 -20.87 -33.71 -64.90
CA GLN A 474 -20.36 -32.42 -64.44
C GLN A 474 -21.36 -31.32 -64.80
N GLN A 475 -21.55 -30.36 -63.89
CA GLN A 475 -22.42 -29.21 -64.10
C GLN A 475 -21.98 -28.46 -65.37
N GLY A 476 -22.93 -28.15 -66.26
CA GLY A 476 -22.65 -27.55 -67.57
C GLY A 476 -23.45 -28.18 -68.71
N LEU A 477 -23.26 -27.65 -69.93
CA LEU A 477 -23.80 -28.23 -71.16
C LEU A 477 -22.95 -29.43 -71.57
N ASN A 478 -23.54 -30.61 -71.50
CA ASN A 478 -22.93 -31.87 -71.93
C ASN A 478 -23.70 -32.39 -73.15
N VAL A 479 -23.09 -32.35 -74.33
CA VAL A 479 -23.69 -32.87 -75.58
C VAL A 479 -22.92 -34.08 -76.05
N GLY A 480 -23.53 -35.25 -75.88
CA GLY A 480 -22.99 -36.54 -76.35
C GLY A 480 -23.54 -36.91 -77.73
N TRP A 481 -22.69 -37.28 -78.66
CA TRP A 481 -23.06 -37.81 -79.97
C TRP A 481 -22.93 -39.32 -79.95
N ILE A 482 -24.03 -40.05 -79.99
CA ILE A 482 -24.05 -41.52 -80.00
C ILE A 482 -23.94 -42.00 -81.46
N LYS A 483 -23.00 -42.92 -81.74
CA LYS A 483 -22.92 -43.60 -83.05
C LYS A 483 -22.98 -45.11 -82.85
N ASN A 484 -23.81 -45.78 -83.64
CA ASN A 484 -23.80 -47.23 -83.78
C ASN A 484 -22.78 -47.60 -84.85
N ILE A 485 -21.62 -48.10 -84.44
CA ILE A 485 -20.57 -48.56 -85.36
C ILE A 485 -20.50 -50.09 -85.21
N PHE A 486 -20.90 -50.80 -86.27
CA PHE A 486 -20.84 -52.26 -86.39
C PHE A 486 -21.40 -53.06 -85.18
N GLY A 487 -22.55 -52.65 -84.64
CA GLY A 487 -23.30 -53.43 -83.64
C GLY A 487 -23.01 -53.09 -82.17
N VAL A 488 -22.17 -52.10 -81.89
CA VAL A 488 -21.90 -51.60 -80.53
C VAL A 488 -22.38 -50.14 -80.40
N GLN A 489 -23.25 -49.88 -79.41
CA GLN A 489 -23.71 -48.52 -79.08
C GLN A 489 -22.73 -47.84 -78.14
N GLY A 490 -22.01 -46.82 -78.62
CA GLY A 490 -21.08 -46.01 -77.83
C GLY A 490 -21.23 -44.51 -78.09
N LEU A 491 -20.80 -43.68 -77.14
CA LEU A 491 -20.63 -42.24 -77.36
C LEU A 491 -19.44 -42.05 -78.31
N GLY A 492 -19.67 -41.44 -79.46
CA GLY A 492 -18.65 -41.10 -80.45
C GLY A 492 -17.91 -39.80 -80.14
N ALA A 493 -18.63 -38.84 -79.56
CA ALA A 493 -18.06 -37.57 -79.10
C ALA A 493 -18.84 -37.01 -77.90
N LEU A 494 -18.17 -36.21 -77.06
CA LEU A 494 -18.76 -35.51 -75.92
C LEU A 494 -18.21 -34.09 -75.89
N LEU A 495 -19.09 -33.11 -76.10
CA LEU A 495 -18.81 -31.69 -75.86
C LEU A 495 -19.20 -31.36 -74.42
N GLN A 496 -18.28 -30.76 -73.68
CA GLN A 496 -18.53 -30.21 -72.36
C GLN A 496 -18.24 -28.71 -72.37
N ALA A 497 -19.20 -27.89 -71.96
CA ALA A 497 -19.06 -26.45 -71.85
C ALA A 497 -19.71 -25.92 -70.56
N LEU A 498 -18.96 -25.15 -69.77
CA LEU A 498 -19.41 -24.50 -68.54
C LEU A 498 -18.74 -23.13 -68.42
N SER A 499 -19.51 -22.12 -68.00
CA SER A 499 -18.98 -20.85 -67.51
C SER A 499 -19.72 -20.50 -66.22
N GLN A 500 -19.00 -20.27 -65.14
CA GLN A 500 -19.50 -19.94 -63.82
C GLN A 500 -18.82 -18.67 -63.33
N THR A 501 -19.60 -17.71 -62.85
CA THR A 501 -19.11 -16.51 -62.17
C THR A 501 -19.79 -16.43 -60.80
N ALA A 502 -18.99 -16.25 -59.76
CA ALA A 502 -19.44 -16.09 -58.39
C ALA A 502 -18.78 -14.84 -57.81
N ASP A 503 -19.58 -13.82 -57.54
CA ASP A 503 -19.13 -12.56 -56.95
C ASP A 503 -19.67 -12.43 -55.53
N ALA A 504 -18.83 -11.95 -54.61
CA ALA A 504 -19.21 -11.67 -53.23
C ALA A 504 -18.59 -10.35 -52.77
N ASN A 505 -19.37 -9.55 -52.04
CA ASN A 505 -18.94 -8.31 -51.40
C ASN A 505 -19.30 -8.39 -49.92
N VAL A 506 -18.31 -8.27 -49.05
CA VAL A 506 -18.48 -8.30 -47.60
C VAL A 506 -18.02 -6.95 -47.05
N LEU A 507 -18.90 -6.33 -46.26
CA LEU A 507 -18.63 -5.07 -45.56
C LEU A 507 -18.87 -5.28 -44.07
N SER A 508 -17.82 -5.20 -43.28
CA SER A 508 -17.88 -5.35 -41.83
C SER A 508 -17.43 -4.05 -41.15
N THR A 509 -18.28 -3.51 -40.27
CA THR A 509 -18.04 -2.26 -39.54
C THR A 509 -18.02 -2.45 -38.02
N PRO A 510 -17.01 -3.14 -37.44
CA PRO A 510 -16.92 -3.24 -35.98
C PRO A 510 -16.59 -1.87 -35.38
N ASN A 511 -17.26 -1.54 -34.29
CA ASN A 511 -17.01 -0.32 -33.53
C ASN A 511 -16.97 -0.59 -32.03
N LEU A 512 -16.22 0.23 -31.30
CA LEU A 512 -16.16 0.17 -29.83
C LEU A 512 -15.71 1.51 -29.25
N ILE A 513 -16.03 1.73 -27.97
CA ILE A 513 -15.53 2.87 -27.20
C ILE A 513 -14.69 2.34 -26.03
N THR A 514 -13.57 2.99 -25.73
CA THR A 514 -12.72 2.66 -24.58
C THR A 514 -12.09 3.92 -23.98
N LEU A 515 -11.61 3.82 -22.75
CA LEU A 515 -10.81 4.89 -22.14
C LEU A 515 -9.43 4.95 -22.79
N ASP A 516 -8.85 6.14 -22.82
CA ASP A 516 -7.44 6.31 -23.16
C ASP A 516 -6.55 5.40 -22.29
N ASN A 517 -5.56 4.74 -22.87
CA ASN A 517 -4.67 3.76 -22.24
C ASN A 517 -5.34 2.48 -21.71
N GLN A 518 -6.63 2.24 -22.01
CA GLN A 518 -7.35 1.03 -21.61
C GLN A 518 -7.60 0.12 -22.83
N GLU A 519 -7.21 -1.14 -22.72
CA GLU A 519 -7.50 -2.13 -23.75
C GLU A 519 -8.99 -2.49 -23.81
N ALA A 520 -9.49 -2.70 -25.01
CA ALA A 520 -10.86 -3.13 -25.25
C ALA A 520 -10.92 -4.13 -26.41
N LYS A 521 -11.80 -5.11 -26.28
CA LYS A 521 -11.97 -6.23 -27.21
C LYS A 521 -13.45 -6.42 -27.53
N ILE A 522 -13.77 -6.49 -28.82
CA ILE A 522 -15.07 -6.91 -29.34
C ILE A 522 -14.89 -8.20 -30.16
N VAL A 523 -15.74 -9.20 -29.88
CA VAL A 523 -15.77 -10.47 -30.61
C VAL A 523 -17.20 -10.69 -31.10
N VAL A 524 -17.36 -10.91 -32.40
CA VAL A 524 -18.64 -11.22 -33.04
C VAL A 524 -18.43 -12.48 -33.89
N GLY A 525 -19.02 -13.59 -33.48
CA GLY A 525 -18.78 -14.85 -34.15
C GLY A 525 -19.52 -16.02 -33.53
N THR A 526 -19.16 -17.23 -33.96
CA THR A 526 -19.66 -18.48 -33.43
C THR A 526 -18.53 -19.27 -32.79
N ASN A 527 -18.81 -19.93 -31.66
CA ASN A 527 -17.85 -20.78 -30.97
C ASN A 527 -17.96 -22.22 -31.51
N VAL A 528 -16.96 -22.66 -32.28
CA VAL A 528 -16.95 -23.94 -33.00
C VAL A 528 -16.10 -24.98 -32.25
N PRO A 529 -16.56 -26.23 -32.08
CA PRO A 529 -15.75 -27.29 -31.52
C PRO A 529 -14.78 -27.88 -32.56
N ILE A 530 -13.52 -28.03 -32.17
CA ILE A 530 -12.49 -28.78 -32.88
C ILE A 530 -12.14 -30.05 -32.09
N GLN A 531 -12.00 -31.19 -32.75
CA GLN A 531 -11.63 -32.43 -32.08
C GLN A 531 -10.11 -32.47 -31.85
N THR A 532 -9.65 -32.52 -30.60
CA THR A 532 -8.22 -32.49 -30.23
C THR A 532 -7.63 -33.86 -29.92
N GLY A 533 -8.48 -34.87 -29.73
CA GLY A 533 -8.04 -36.26 -29.55
C GLY A 533 -9.20 -37.23 -29.63
N SER A 534 -8.89 -38.49 -29.97
CA SER A 534 -9.83 -39.61 -29.90
C SER A 534 -9.18 -40.80 -29.22
N TYR A 535 -9.81 -41.36 -28.20
CA TYR A 535 -9.37 -42.60 -27.55
C TYR A 535 -10.43 -43.69 -27.72
N SER A 536 -10.09 -44.79 -28.40
CA SER A 536 -10.92 -45.99 -28.46
C SER A 536 -10.29 -47.08 -27.61
N ASN A 537 -11.03 -47.61 -26.64
CA ASN A 537 -10.58 -48.77 -25.87
C ASN A 537 -10.98 -50.03 -26.65
N LEU A 538 -10.00 -50.67 -27.31
CA LEU A 538 -10.24 -51.88 -28.09
C LEU A 538 -10.27 -53.10 -27.16
N THR A 539 -11.41 -53.33 -26.52
CA THR A 539 -11.70 -54.61 -25.83
C THR A 539 -12.64 -55.43 -26.71
N SER A 540 -12.07 -56.43 -27.39
CA SER A 540 -12.75 -57.52 -28.11
C SER A 540 -13.38 -57.18 -29.47
N GLY A 541 -12.56 -57.17 -30.54
CA GLY A 541 -12.95 -57.55 -31.92
C GLY A 541 -14.07 -56.80 -32.65
N THR A 542 -14.78 -55.88 -31.99
CA THR A 542 -15.86 -55.06 -32.55
C THR A 542 -15.55 -53.61 -32.23
N ALA A 543 -15.59 -52.73 -33.23
CA ALA A 543 -15.21 -51.33 -33.10
C ALA A 543 -16.04 -50.62 -32.02
N SER A 544 -15.41 -50.34 -30.87
CA SER A 544 -15.95 -49.51 -29.81
C SER A 544 -15.86 -48.04 -30.21
N THR A 545 -16.96 -47.30 -30.11
CA THR A 545 -17.06 -45.87 -30.44
C THR A 545 -16.01 -45.08 -29.65
N ALA A 546 -15.09 -44.41 -30.36
CA ALA A 546 -14.03 -43.62 -29.74
C ALA A 546 -14.60 -42.44 -28.92
N PHE A 547 -14.04 -42.21 -27.74
CA PHE A 547 -14.27 -40.97 -26.99
C PHE A 547 -13.47 -39.85 -27.66
N ASN A 548 -14.17 -38.83 -28.14
CA ASN A 548 -13.56 -37.66 -28.77
C ASN A 548 -13.53 -36.49 -27.78
N THR A 549 -12.35 -35.89 -27.59
CA THR A 549 -12.18 -34.65 -26.83
C THR A 549 -12.31 -33.48 -27.78
N TYR A 550 -13.07 -32.45 -27.38
CA TYR A 550 -13.28 -31.24 -28.17
C TYR A 550 -12.69 -30.02 -27.46
N ASP A 551 -11.98 -29.19 -28.20
CA ASP A 551 -11.60 -27.83 -27.81
C ASP A 551 -12.50 -26.82 -28.56
N ARG A 552 -12.65 -25.61 -28.03
CA ARG A 552 -13.61 -24.61 -28.54
C ARG A 552 -12.87 -23.37 -29.03
N VAL A 553 -13.09 -23.02 -30.30
CA VAL A 553 -12.45 -21.87 -30.94
C VAL A 553 -13.51 -20.87 -31.38
N ASP A 554 -13.31 -19.60 -31.06
CA ASP A 554 -14.14 -18.50 -31.54
C ASP A 554 -13.77 -18.18 -32.99
N VAL A 555 -14.74 -18.30 -33.88
CA VAL A 555 -14.58 -18.00 -35.31
C VAL A 555 -15.51 -16.84 -35.65
N GLY A 556 -14.94 -15.76 -36.14
CA GLY A 556 -15.67 -14.56 -36.53
C GLY A 556 -14.77 -13.34 -36.55
N LEU A 557 -15.38 -12.18 -36.39
CA LEU A 557 -14.72 -10.90 -36.33
C LEU A 557 -14.25 -10.61 -34.91
N THR A 558 -12.95 -10.40 -34.72
CA THR A 558 -12.36 -9.92 -33.47
C THR A 558 -11.62 -8.63 -33.71
N LEU A 559 -11.93 -7.59 -32.94
CA LEU A 559 -11.16 -6.35 -32.89
C LEU A 559 -10.71 -6.14 -31.44
N HIS A 560 -9.39 -6.13 -31.25
CA HIS A 560 -8.73 -5.86 -29.98
C HIS A 560 -7.84 -4.63 -30.14
N ILE A 561 -8.02 -3.64 -29.28
CA ILE A 561 -7.34 -2.36 -29.42
C ILE A 561 -6.99 -1.74 -28.07
N LYS A 562 -5.83 -1.11 -28.01
CA LYS A 562 -5.39 -0.25 -26.92
C LYS A 562 -5.03 1.12 -27.50
N PRO A 563 -5.88 2.13 -27.30
CA PRO A 563 -5.58 3.49 -27.73
C PRO A 563 -4.74 4.21 -26.69
N GLN A 564 -3.91 5.12 -27.17
CA GLN A 564 -3.15 6.07 -26.36
C GLN A 564 -3.23 7.44 -27.04
N ILE A 565 -3.75 8.44 -26.34
CA ILE A 565 -3.80 9.82 -26.82
C ILE A 565 -2.46 10.49 -26.47
N THR A 566 -1.83 11.09 -27.47
CA THR A 566 -0.65 11.93 -27.27
C THR A 566 -1.06 13.38 -27.00
N ASP A 567 -0.17 14.17 -26.40
CA ASP A 567 -0.44 15.58 -26.08
C ASP A 567 -0.77 16.43 -27.33
N GLY A 568 -0.30 16.03 -28.51
CA GLY A 568 -0.61 16.66 -29.79
C GLY A 568 -1.96 16.29 -30.40
N GLY A 569 -2.82 15.52 -29.71
CA GLY A 569 -4.12 15.07 -30.23
C GLY A 569 -4.05 13.93 -31.25
N ILE A 570 -2.85 13.39 -31.50
CA ILE A 570 -2.63 12.21 -32.34
C ILE A 570 -2.87 10.97 -31.48
N LEU A 571 -3.57 9.98 -32.02
CA LEU A 571 -3.82 8.70 -31.37
C LEU A 571 -2.80 7.66 -31.80
N LYS A 572 -2.11 7.09 -30.82
CA LYS A 572 -1.33 5.86 -31.00
C LYS A 572 -2.20 4.67 -30.69
N LEU A 573 -2.45 3.84 -31.69
CA LEU A 573 -3.34 2.68 -31.59
C LEU A 573 -2.52 1.41 -31.72
N GLN A 574 -2.53 0.57 -30.69
CA GLN A 574 -2.07 -0.81 -30.78
C GLN A 574 -3.29 -1.68 -31.06
N LEU A 575 -3.33 -2.35 -32.21
CA LEU A 575 -4.52 -3.11 -32.61
C LEU A 575 -4.17 -4.50 -33.13
N TYR A 576 -5.14 -5.38 -32.94
CA TYR A 576 -5.23 -6.70 -33.52
C TYR A 576 -6.65 -6.87 -34.07
N THR A 577 -6.77 -7.01 -35.39
CA THR A 577 -8.03 -7.34 -36.07
C THR A 577 -7.92 -8.71 -36.68
N GLU A 578 -8.97 -9.51 -36.54
CA GLU A 578 -9.09 -10.83 -37.14
C GLU A 578 -10.49 -11.00 -37.74
N ASP A 579 -10.55 -11.47 -38.97
CA ASP A 579 -11.75 -11.97 -39.63
C ASP A 579 -11.55 -13.47 -39.92
N SER A 580 -12.37 -14.30 -39.29
CA SER A 580 -12.32 -15.74 -39.42
C SER A 580 -13.69 -16.30 -39.84
N ALA A 581 -13.69 -17.17 -40.85
CA ALA A 581 -14.91 -17.80 -41.37
C ALA A 581 -14.70 -19.31 -41.60
N ILE A 582 -15.77 -20.08 -41.40
CA ILE A 582 -15.79 -21.54 -41.58
C ILE A 582 -15.87 -21.86 -43.08
N VAL A 583 -15.01 -22.75 -43.57
CA VAL A 583 -15.07 -23.21 -44.96
C VAL A 583 -16.29 -24.12 -45.14
N THR A 584 -17.14 -23.80 -46.11
CA THR A 584 -18.32 -24.61 -46.43
C THR A 584 -17.92 -25.98 -47.00
N GLY A 585 -18.48 -27.06 -46.46
CA GLY A 585 -18.25 -28.43 -46.91
C GLY A 585 -17.31 -29.27 -46.03
N THR A 586 -16.54 -28.64 -45.14
CA THR A 586 -15.59 -29.32 -44.24
C THR A 586 -16.17 -29.71 -42.88
N THR A 587 -17.46 -29.45 -42.64
CA THR A 587 -18.16 -29.69 -41.36
C THR A 587 -18.64 -31.14 -41.18
N ASN A 588 -18.52 -31.98 -42.22
CA ASN A 588 -18.95 -33.38 -42.18
C ASN A 588 -17.90 -34.26 -41.48
N ALA A 589 -18.20 -34.70 -40.26
CA ALA A 589 -17.34 -35.60 -39.48
C ALA A 589 -17.03 -36.94 -40.17
N THR A 590 -17.85 -37.37 -41.15
CA THR A 590 -17.65 -38.61 -41.91
C THR A 590 -16.55 -38.49 -42.96
N THR A 591 -16.39 -37.32 -43.60
CA THR A 591 -15.38 -37.09 -44.65
C THR A 591 -14.15 -36.36 -44.14
N ASN A 592 -14.29 -35.60 -43.04
CA ASN A 592 -13.19 -34.87 -42.42
C ASN A 592 -13.17 -35.08 -40.88
N PRO A 593 -12.59 -36.20 -40.40
CA PRO A 593 -12.50 -36.50 -38.97
C PRO A 593 -11.55 -35.55 -38.20
N ALA A 594 -10.80 -34.67 -38.89
CA ALA A 594 -9.90 -33.70 -38.28
C ALA A 594 -10.61 -32.40 -37.83
N GLY A 595 -11.90 -32.22 -38.14
CA GLY A 595 -12.69 -31.04 -37.80
C GLY A 595 -12.76 -29.99 -38.93
N PRO A 596 -13.59 -28.94 -38.77
CA PRO A 596 -13.81 -27.93 -39.80
C PRO A 596 -12.55 -27.09 -40.09
N GLU A 597 -12.35 -26.71 -41.35
CA GLU A 597 -11.30 -25.76 -41.75
C GLU A 597 -11.78 -24.31 -41.59
N PHE A 598 -10.87 -23.41 -41.23
CA PHE A 598 -11.16 -21.99 -41.04
C PHE A 598 -10.28 -21.13 -41.95
N THR A 599 -10.90 -20.21 -42.68
CA THR A 599 -10.18 -19.08 -43.28
C THR A 599 -9.95 -18.04 -42.21
N LYS A 600 -8.71 -17.57 -42.04
CA LYS A 600 -8.33 -16.57 -41.04
C LYS A 600 -7.52 -15.47 -41.68
N ARG A 601 -8.01 -14.24 -41.57
CA ARG A 601 -7.36 -13.00 -42.02
C ARG A 601 -7.08 -12.16 -40.79
N SER A 602 -5.82 -11.93 -40.44
CA SER A 602 -5.48 -11.11 -39.28
C SER A 602 -4.45 -10.04 -39.59
N ILE A 603 -4.56 -8.91 -38.88
CA ILE A 603 -3.65 -7.78 -38.96
C ILE A 603 -3.33 -7.36 -37.53
N GLN A 604 -2.04 -7.33 -37.19
CA GLN A 604 -1.54 -6.80 -35.94
C GLN A 604 -0.60 -5.64 -36.26
N SER A 605 -0.92 -4.44 -35.77
CA SER A 605 -0.11 -3.25 -36.06
C SER A 605 -0.19 -2.22 -34.94
N THR A 606 0.80 -1.32 -34.92
CA THR A 606 0.75 -0.09 -34.12
C THR A 606 0.79 1.09 -35.07
N VAL A 607 -0.27 1.88 -35.07
CA VAL A 607 -0.45 3.01 -36.02
C VAL A 607 -0.65 4.32 -35.27
N LEU A 608 -0.20 5.41 -35.90
CA LEU A 608 -0.55 6.77 -35.48
C LEU A 608 -1.67 7.26 -36.39
N ALA A 609 -2.71 7.83 -35.81
CA ALA A 609 -3.87 8.33 -36.53
C ALA A 609 -4.31 9.67 -35.94
N ASP A 610 -4.69 10.60 -36.79
CA ASP A 610 -5.27 11.87 -36.38
C ASP A 610 -6.73 11.70 -35.95
N ASN A 611 -7.21 12.63 -35.13
CA ASN A 611 -8.57 12.59 -34.60
C ASN A 611 -9.61 12.75 -35.72
N GLY A 612 -10.44 11.73 -35.93
CA GLY A 612 -11.54 11.73 -36.90
C GLY A 612 -11.15 11.37 -38.32
N GLU A 613 -9.87 11.13 -38.60
CA GLU A 613 -9.37 10.75 -39.92
C GLU A 613 -9.44 9.23 -40.16
N ILE A 614 -9.62 8.84 -41.42
CA ILE A 614 -9.62 7.43 -41.83
C ILE A 614 -8.22 7.06 -42.29
N ILE A 615 -7.63 6.07 -41.65
CA ILE A 615 -6.35 5.48 -42.05
C ILE A 615 -6.55 4.09 -42.64
N VAL A 616 -5.69 3.70 -43.56
CA VAL A 616 -5.64 2.32 -44.08
C VAL A 616 -4.68 1.53 -43.20
N LEU A 617 -5.18 0.49 -42.54
CA LEU A 617 -4.34 -0.42 -41.73
C LEU A 617 -3.55 -1.39 -42.61
N GLY A 618 -4.15 -1.81 -43.72
CA GLY A 618 -3.55 -2.73 -44.67
C GLY A 618 -4.57 -3.28 -45.67
N GLY A 619 -4.11 -4.18 -46.53
CA GLY A 619 -4.95 -4.86 -47.49
C GLY A 619 -4.19 -5.95 -48.25
N LEU A 620 -4.92 -6.82 -48.92
CA LEU A 620 -4.40 -7.86 -49.80
C LEU A 620 -5.15 -7.78 -51.13
N MET A 621 -4.41 -7.73 -52.24
CA MET A 621 -4.96 -7.98 -53.57
C MET A 621 -4.34 -9.25 -54.11
N GLN A 622 -5.17 -10.26 -54.34
CA GLN A 622 -4.78 -11.54 -54.88
C GLN A 622 -5.56 -11.79 -56.19
N ASP A 623 -4.84 -12.17 -57.24
CA ASP A 623 -5.43 -12.59 -58.53
C ASP A 623 -4.75 -13.92 -58.89
N ASN A 624 -5.44 -15.03 -58.64
CA ASN A 624 -4.98 -16.37 -58.95
C ASN A 624 -5.59 -16.79 -60.28
N TYR A 625 -4.75 -16.89 -61.31
CA TYR A 625 -5.15 -17.28 -62.66
C TYR A 625 -4.54 -18.64 -62.99
N GLN A 626 -5.37 -19.67 -63.09
CA GLN A 626 -4.95 -21.02 -63.45
C GLN A 626 -5.57 -21.42 -64.79
N VAL A 627 -4.72 -21.94 -65.67
CA VAL A 627 -5.13 -22.48 -66.96
C VAL A 627 -4.63 -23.91 -67.05
N ALA A 628 -5.56 -24.86 -66.99
CA ALA A 628 -5.28 -26.26 -67.27
C ALA A 628 -5.70 -26.56 -68.72
N ASN A 629 -4.73 -26.83 -69.58
CA ASN A 629 -4.98 -27.13 -70.98
C ASN A 629 -4.46 -28.55 -71.32
N SER A 630 -5.39 -29.49 -71.47
CA SER A 630 -5.10 -30.86 -71.89
C SER A 630 -5.36 -30.99 -73.38
N LYS A 631 -4.38 -31.41 -74.19
CA LYS A 631 -4.54 -31.52 -75.65
C LYS A 631 -3.86 -32.76 -76.20
N VAL A 632 -4.34 -33.23 -77.35
CA VAL A 632 -3.64 -34.25 -78.14
C VAL A 632 -2.43 -33.58 -78.84
N PRO A 633 -1.19 -34.07 -78.67
CA PRO A 633 -0.03 -33.54 -79.39
C PRO A 633 -0.24 -33.56 -80.92
N LEU A 634 0.30 -32.57 -81.64
CA LEU A 634 0.02 -32.26 -83.07
C LEU A 634 -1.41 -31.78 -83.35
N LEU A 635 -2.43 -32.61 -83.08
CA LEU A 635 -3.82 -32.33 -83.48
C LEU A 635 -4.44 -31.14 -82.73
N GLY A 636 -4.07 -30.94 -81.46
CA GLY A 636 -4.54 -29.82 -80.64
C GLY A 636 -3.89 -28.47 -80.98
N ASP A 637 -2.79 -28.48 -81.73
CA ASP A 637 -1.99 -27.30 -82.10
C ASP A 637 -2.42 -26.68 -83.45
N ILE A 638 -3.28 -27.36 -84.21
CA ILE A 638 -3.80 -26.85 -85.49
C ILE A 638 -4.70 -25.64 -85.23
N PRO A 639 -4.48 -24.48 -85.89
CA PRO A 639 -5.37 -23.34 -85.77
C PRO A 639 -6.79 -23.70 -86.24
N TRP A 640 -7.82 -23.14 -85.59
CA TRP A 640 -9.26 -23.43 -85.80
C TRP A 640 -9.73 -24.84 -85.43
N ILE A 641 -9.08 -25.89 -85.93
CA ILE A 641 -9.50 -27.29 -85.75
C ILE A 641 -9.00 -27.86 -84.42
N GLY A 642 -7.89 -27.36 -83.88
CA GLY A 642 -7.30 -27.87 -82.65
C GLY A 642 -8.17 -27.73 -81.40
N GLN A 643 -9.19 -26.85 -81.41
CA GLN A 643 -10.18 -26.75 -80.32
C GLN A 643 -10.98 -28.05 -80.15
N LEU A 644 -11.13 -28.86 -81.20
CA LEU A 644 -11.81 -30.16 -81.15
C LEU A 644 -10.96 -31.24 -80.45
N PHE A 645 -9.66 -31.01 -80.27
CA PHE A 645 -8.71 -32.00 -79.73
C PHE A 645 -8.03 -31.51 -78.44
N ARG A 646 -8.61 -30.50 -77.78
CA ARG A 646 -8.17 -30.00 -76.48
C ARG A 646 -9.33 -29.76 -75.53
N SER A 647 -9.00 -29.71 -74.24
CA SER A 647 -9.88 -29.42 -73.13
C SER A 647 -9.20 -28.35 -72.29
N GLU A 648 -9.84 -27.19 -72.21
CA GLU A 648 -9.32 -26.03 -71.52
C GLU A 648 -10.20 -25.71 -70.32
N ASN A 649 -9.58 -25.67 -69.14
CA ASN A 649 -10.19 -25.24 -67.90
C ASN A 649 -9.45 -24.00 -67.40
N LYS A 650 -10.17 -22.88 -67.31
CA LYS A 650 -9.67 -21.58 -66.86
C LYS A 650 -10.36 -21.23 -65.56
N THR A 651 -9.59 -21.08 -64.51
CA THR A 651 -10.06 -20.52 -63.23
C THR A 651 -9.35 -19.21 -62.96
N ARG A 652 -10.12 -18.19 -62.62
CA ARG A 652 -9.62 -16.90 -62.15
C ARG A 652 -10.30 -16.56 -60.85
N GLU A 653 -9.52 -16.44 -59.79
CA GLU A 653 -9.99 -16.05 -58.47
C GLU A 653 -9.35 -14.72 -58.09
N LYS A 654 -10.16 -13.69 -57.93
CA LYS A 654 -9.72 -12.37 -57.52
C LYS A 654 -10.29 -12.03 -56.14
N THR A 655 -9.41 -11.69 -55.21
CA THR A 655 -9.75 -11.29 -53.84
C THR A 655 -9.09 -9.95 -53.53
N ASN A 656 -9.90 -8.93 -53.19
CA ASN A 656 -9.40 -7.66 -52.68
C ASN A 656 -9.91 -7.47 -51.25
N LEU A 657 -8.99 -7.39 -50.30
CA LEU A 657 -9.24 -7.06 -48.91
C LEU A 657 -8.63 -5.70 -48.61
N MET A 658 -9.40 -4.82 -47.98
CA MET A 658 -8.89 -3.58 -47.38
C MET A 658 -9.45 -3.41 -45.99
N VAL A 659 -8.61 -2.95 -45.07
CA VAL A 659 -9.00 -2.63 -43.70
C VAL A 659 -8.69 -1.17 -43.43
N PHE A 660 -9.73 -0.40 -43.13
CA PHE A 660 -9.64 0.99 -42.71
C PHE A 660 -9.98 1.12 -41.23
N LEU A 661 -9.49 2.17 -40.61
CA LEU A 661 -9.79 2.51 -39.23
C LEU A 661 -9.95 4.02 -39.09
N ARG A 662 -10.96 4.40 -38.30
CA ARG A 662 -11.26 5.79 -37.94
C ARG A 662 -11.35 5.91 -36.42
N PRO A 663 -10.39 6.59 -35.77
CA PRO A 663 -10.48 6.89 -34.35
C PRO A 663 -11.07 8.29 -34.12
N VAL A 664 -11.85 8.46 -33.06
CA VAL A 664 -12.41 9.75 -32.64
C VAL A 664 -12.22 9.91 -31.14
N ILE A 665 -11.61 11.03 -30.71
CA ILE A 665 -11.44 11.37 -29.30
C ILE A 665 -12.74 11.97 -28.78
N ILE A 666 -13.22 11.42 -27.67
CA ILE A 666 -14.39 11.87 -26.93
C ILE A 666 -13.91 12.45 -25.60
N SER A 667 -13.72 13.77 -25.59
CA SER A 667 -13.30 14.51 -24.39
C SER A 667 -14.47 15.07 -23.60
N ASP A 668 -15.62 15.30 -24.23
CA ASP A 668 -16.74 16.06 -23.67
C ASP A 668 -18.03 15.22 -23.64
N ARG A 669 -19.03 15.68 -22.89
CA ARG A 669 -20.34 15.01 -22.87
C ARG A 669 -21.10 15.23 -24.17
N ASP A 670 -20.99 16.42 -24.76
CA ASP A 670 -21.70 16.78 -25.98
C ASP A 670 -21.20 15.96 -27.17
N THR A 671 -19.88 15.74 -27.27
CA THR A 671 -19.29 14.87 -28.31
C THR A 671 -19.70 13.41 -28.11
N ALA A 672 -19.76 12.94 -26.87
CA ALA A 672 -20.28 11.60 -26.57
C ALA A 672 -21.75 11.45 -27.01
N GLN A 673 -22.60 12.44 -26.68
CA GLN A 673 -24.01 12.45 -27.07
C GLN A 673 -24.19 12.56 -28.59
N ALA A 674 -23.37 13.34 -29.28
CA ALA A 674 -23.39 13.44 -30.75
C ALA A 674 -23.05 12.10 -31.42
N VAL A 675 -22.04 11.39 -30.93
CA VAL A 675 -21.69 10.06 -31.45
C VAL A 675 -22.81 9.05 -31.15
N THR A 676 -23.37 9.07 -29.94
CA THR A 676 -24.48 8.17 -29.56
C THR A 676 -25.74 8.42 -30.38
N SER A 677 -26.19 9.68 -30.49
CA SER A 677 -27.39 10.06 -31.25
C SER A 677 -27.26 9.68 -32.73
N ASN A 678 -26.11 9.97 -33.35
CA ASN A 678 -25.87 9.58 -34.75
C ASN A 678 -25.99 8.07 -34.98
N ARG A 679 -25.42 7.24 -34.08
CA ARG A 679 -25.52 5.77 -34.18
C ARG A 679 -26.93 5.27 -33.88
N TYR A 680 -27.62 5.91 -32.95
CA TYR A 680 -29.01 5.57 -32.62
C TYR A 680 -29.94 5.84 -33.80
N ASP A 681 -29.85 7.03 -34.40
CA ASP A 681 -30.59 7.41 -35.60
C ASP A 681 -30.26 6.51 -36.79
N TYR A 682 -28.99 6.09 -36.93
CA TYR A 682 -28.57 5.13 -37.96
C TYR A 682 -29.31 3.79 -37.82
N ILE A 683 -29.35 3.21 -36.62
CA ILE A 683 -30.06 1.93 -36.40
C ILE A 683 -31.57 2.10 -36.59
N GLN A 684 -32.13 3.22 -36.14
CA GLN A 684 -33.54 3.53 -36.35
C GLN A 684 -33.88 3.66 -37.84
N GLY A 685 -33.02 4.32 -38.63
CA GLY A 685 -33.15 4.43 -40.08
C GLY A 685 -33.06 3.09 -40.80
N VAL A 686 -32.09 2.23 -40.43
CA VAL A 686 -31.92 0.90 -41.02
C VAL A 686 -33.11 -0.02 -40.71
N THR A 687 -33.60 -0.03 -39.47
CA THR A 687 -34.75 -0.84 -39.06
C THR A 687 -36.07 -0.32 -39.64
N GLY A 688 -36.21 0.99 -39.79
CA GLY A 688 -37.38 1.62 -40.42
C GLY A 688 -37.43 1.44 -41.94
N ALA A 689 -36.28 1.32 -42.59
CA ALA A 689 -36.18 1.11 -44.04
C ALA A 689 -36.44 -0.35 -44.47
N TYR A 690 -36.38 -1.31 -43.55
CA TYR A 690 -36.64 -2.71 -43.89
C TYR A 690 -38.14 -2.95 -44.15
N LYS A 691 -38.44 -3.22 -45.41
CA LYS A 691 -39.74 -3.73 -45.88
C LYS A 691 -39.46 -4.97 -46.72
N SER A 692 -39.83 -6.12 -46.18
CA SER A 692 -39.96 -7.36 -46.91
C SER A 692 -41.09 -7.20 -47.93
N ASP A 693 -40.79 -7.50 -49.20
CA ASP A 693 -41.79 -7.56 -50.28
C ASP A 693 -42.60 -8.89 -50.23
N ASN A 694 -42.63 -9.54 -49.06
CA ASN A 694 -43.30 -10.82 -48.89
C ASN A 694 -44.81 -10.63 -48.73
N ASN A 695 -45.56 -11.16 -49.69
CA ASN A 695 -47.01 -11.15 -49.66
C ASN A 695 -47.63 -12.13 -48.64
N LEU A 696 -46.88 -13.11 -48.14
CA LEU A 696 -47.36 -14.12 -47.17
C LEU A 696 -47.24 -13.67 -45.71
N ILE A 697 -46.19 -12.92 -45.37
CA ILE A 697 -45.95 -12.39 -44.03
C ILE A 697 -45.81 -10.88 -44.17
N LYS A 698 -46.82 -10.14 -43.68
CA LYS A 698 -46.75 -8.67 -43.62
C LYS A 698 -45.93 -8.28 -42.39
N ASP A 699 -44.90 -7.45 -42.60
CA ASP A 699 -44.01 -6.86 -41.58
C ASP A 699 -44.75 -5.87 -40.66
N ARG A 700 -45.69 -6.38 -39.86
CA ARG A 700 -46.48 -5.57 -38.92
C ARG A 700 -45.90 -5.55 -37.52
N ASP A 701 -45.14 -6.59 -37.13
CA ASP A 701 -44.66 -6.80 -35.76
C ASP A 701 -43.13 -6.89 -35.66
N ASP A 702 -42.41 -6.38 -36.64
CA ASP A 702 -40.94 -6.34 -36.56
C ASP A 702 -40.50 -5.41 -35.41
N PRO A 703 -39.59 -5.86 -34.54
CA PRO A 703 -39.07 -5.04 -33.47
C PRO A 703 -38.29 -3.86 -34.07
N VAL A 704 -38.67 -2.64 -33.68
CA VAL A 704 -37.96 -1.41 -34.08
C VAL A 704 -37.30 -0.79 -32.85
N VAL A 705 -36.19 -0.10 -33.08
CA VAL A 705 -35.57 0.68 -32.01
C VAL A 705 -36.49 1.86 -31.67
N PRO A 706 -36.78 2.12 -30.38
CA PRO A 706 -37.60 3.28 -29.99
C PRO A 706 -36.89 4.59 -30.39
N PRO A 707 -37.52 5.76 -30.28
CA PRO A 707 -36.81 7.03 -30.41
C PRO A 707 -35.88 7.26 -29.21
N MET A 708 -34.78 7.99 -29.41
CA MET A 708 -33.78 8.24 -28.37
C MET A 708 -34.44 9.01 -27.21
N PRO A 709 -34.41 8.49 -25.96
CA PRO A 709 -34.92 9.24 -24.83
C PRO A 709 -34.05 10.48 -24.59
N LEU A 710 -34.69 11.62 -24.34
CA LEU A 710 -34.01 12.85 -23.93
C LEU A 710 -33.19 12.59 -22.66
N GLY A 711 -31.95 13.09 -22.63
CA GLY A 711 -31.09 12.93 -21.46
C GLY A 711 -31.63 13.68 -20.24
N PRO A 712 -31.17 13.36 -19.00
CA PRO A 712 -31.51 14.13 -17.80
C PRO A 712 -31.13 15.62 -17.90
N SER A 713 -30.11 15.95 -18.70
CA SER A 713 -29.69 17.32 -18.99
C SER A 713 -30.61 18.05 -19.98
N GLU A 714 -31.42 17.34 -20.74
CA GLU A 714 -32.36 17.86 -21.74
C GLU A 714 -33.82 17.86 -21.24
N GLY A 715 -34.02 17.61 -19.93
CA GLY A 715 -35.35 17.57 -19.29
C GLY A 715 -36.05 16.21 -19.37
N GLY A 716 -35.36 15.15 -19.77
CA GLY A 716 -35.89 13.79 -19.77
C GLY A 716 -36.01 13.17 -18.37
N SER A 717 -37.07 12.41 -18.12
CA SER A 717 -37.26 11.65 -16.87
C SER A 717 -36.35 10.42 -16.82
N ALA A 718 -35.56 10.26 -15.76
CA ALA A 718 -34.68 9.11 -15.55
C ALA A 718 -35.40 7.76 -15.35
N LEU A 719 -36.74 7.76 -15.23
CA LEU A 719 -37.54 6.61 -14.82
C LEU A 719 -38.12 5.77 -15.98
N ASN A 720 -38.11 6.26 -17.22
CA ASN A 720 -38.63 5.53 -18.38
C ASN A 720 -37.61 5.56 -19.53
N LEU A 721 -36.52 4.80 -19.37
CA LEU A 721 -35.43 4.79 -20.34
C LEU A 721 -35.73 3.92 -21.57
N PHE A 722 -36.70 3.00 -21.49
CA PHE A 722 -37.13 2.14 -22.60
C PHE A 722 -38.63 1.79 -22.47
N ASP A 723 -39.48 2.48 -23.22
CA ASP A 723 -40.90 2.17 -23.30
C ASP A 723 -41.13 1.03 -24.30
N LEU A 724 -41.50 -0.16 -23.80
CA LEU A 724 -41.74 -1.36 -24.60
C LEU A 724 -42.86 -1.18 -25.63
N ASP A 725 -43.80 -0.27 -25.38
CA ASP A 725 -44.90 0.00 -26.30
C ASP A 725 -44.47 0.86 -27.50
N GLN A 726 -43.33 1.56 -27.39
CA GLN A 726 -42.70 2.28 -28.49
C GLN A 726 -41.76 1.39 -29.33
N MET A 727 -41.49 0.16 -28.89
CA MET A 727 -40.63 -0.81 -29.60
C MET A 727 -41.40 -1.67 -30.61
N ARG A 728 -42.74 -1.63 -30.60
CA ARG A 728 -43.56 -2.20 -31.67
C ARG A 728 -43.82 -1.12 -32.71
N ARG A 729 -43.70 -1.47 -33.99
CA ARG A 729 -44.04 -0.60 -35.12
C ARG A 729 -45.49 -0.13 -34.94
N GLN A 730 -45.68 1.05 -34.35
CA GLN A 730 -47.00 1.63 -34.17
C GLN A 730 -47.60 1.76 -35.57
N GLN A 731 -48.73 1.09 -35.78
CA GLN A 731 -49.54 1.32 -36.96
C GLN A 731 -49.73 2.83 -37.05
N ALA A 732 -49.40 3.42 -38.19
CA ALA A 732 -50.01 4.66 -38.60
C ALA A 732 -51.52 4.42 -38.62
N LEU A 733 -52.16 4.55 -37.46
CA LEU A 733 -53.57 4.90 -37.35
C LEU A 733 -53.67 6.18 -38.15
N GLY A 734 -54.48 6.13 -39.21
CA GLY A 734 -54.52 7.12 -40.26
C GLY A 734 -54.41 8.53 -39.68
N VAL A 735 -53.52 9.31 -40.28
CA VAL A 735 -53.56 10.76 -40.20
C VAL A 735 -54.96 11.18 -40.63
N GLN A 736 -55.84 11.34 -39.66
CA GLN A 736 -56.98 12.22 -39.81
C GLN A 736 -56.35 13.59 -40.03
N PRO A 737 -56.58 14.26 -41.18
CA PRO A 737 -56.00 15.57 -41.39
C PRO A 737 -56.41 16.44 -40.20
N ALA A 738 -55.40 16.99 -39.52
CA ALA A 738 -55.61 17.95 -38.46
C ALA A 738 -56.62 18.97 -38.95
N ALA A 739 -57.77 19.05 -38.28
CA ALA A 739 -58.71 20.13 -38.49
C ALA A 739 -57.93 21.44 -38.35
N PRO A 740 -58.10 22.41 -39.28
CA PRO A 740 -57.36 23.65 -39.21
C PRO A 740 -57.65 24.30 -37.86
N ALA A 741 -56.58 24.57 -37.11
CA ALA A 741 -56.65 25.31 -35.86
C ALA A 741 -57.38 26.63 -36.14
N LYS A 742 -58.49 26.86 -35.41
CA LYS A 742 -59.09 28.19 -35.29
C LYS A 742 -57.99 29.17 -34.87
N PRO A 743 -57.84 30.33 -35.53
CA PRO A 743 -56.87 31.32 -35.11
C PRO A 743 -57.24 31.81 -33.71
N ALA A 744 -56.27 31.71 -32.80
CA ALA A 744 -56.34 32.33 -31.50
C ALA A 744 -56.57 33.84 -31.67
N SER A 745 -57.56 34.34 -30.94
CA SER A 745 -57.92 35.74 -30.84
C SER A 745 -56.71 36.63 -30.60
N ALA A 746 -56.69 37.75 -31.32
CA ALA A 746 -55.71 38.80 -31.23
C ALA A 746 -55.44 39.25 -29.79
N VAL A 747 -54.17 39.21 -29.38
CA VAL A 747 -53.65 40.09 -28.33
C VAL A 747 -53.42 41.44 -28.99
N GLN A 748 -54.41 42.33 -28.83
CA GLN A 748 -54.25 43.74 -29.12
C GLN A 748 -53.32 44.35 -28.08
N MET A 749 -52.22 44.94 -28.55
CA MET A 749 -51.44 45.90 -27.79
C MET A 749 -52.30 47.14 -27.54
N GLN A 750 -52.45 47.49 -26.28
CA GLN A 750 -53.00 48.76 -25.84
C GLN A 750 -51.87 49.56 -25.18
N PRO A 751 -51.37 50.64 -25.79
CA PRO A 751 -50.62 51.67 -25.09
C PRO A 751 -51.58 52.70 -24.47
N ALA A 752 -51.15 53.28 -23.37
CA ALA A 752 -51.89 54.28 -22.60
C ALA A 752 -52.21 55.57 -23.38
N GLU A 753 -53.30 56.20 -22.96
CA GLU A 753 -53.88 57.46 -23.46
C GLU A 753 -53.01 58.74 -23.19
N PRO A 754 -53.35 59.89 -23.81
CA PRO A 754 -52.40 60.90 -24.31
C PRO A 754 -52.38 62.23 -23.54
N VAL A 755 -51.29 63.01 -23.66
CA VAL A 755 -51.30 64.49 -23.50
C VAL A 755 -50.24 65.18 -24.39
N GLN A 756 -50.76 65.92 -25.38
CA GLN A 756 -50.40 67.24 -25.95
C GLN A 756 -48.95 67.77 -26.13
N THR A 757 -48.79 68.38 -27.32
CA THR A 757 -48.00 69.57 -27.76
C THR A 757 -46.61 69.39 -28.40
N MET A 758 -46.52 69.89 -29.64
CA MET A 758 -45.32 70.15 -30.47
C MET A 758 -44.67 71.50 -30.05
N PRO A 759 -43.64 72.10 -30.73
CA PRO A 759 -42.92 71.69 -31.96
C PRO A 759 -41.39 72.05 -32.01
N VAL A 760 -40.78 71.85 -33.21
CA VAL A 760 -39.56 72.47 -33.83
C VAL A 760 -38.17 72.21 -33.18
N GLU A 761 -36.99 72.17 -33.83
CA GLU A 761 -36.48 72.40 -35.20
C GLU A 761 -35.00 71.89 -35.30
N THR A 762 -34.56 71.55 -36.52
CA THR A 762 -33.20 71.65 -37.13
C THR A 762 -31.93 70.99 -36.54
N THR A 763 -31.32 70.19 -37.43
CA THR A 763 -29.89 69.89 -37.72
C THR A 763 -28.96 71.13 -37.76
N PRO A 764 -27.60 71.07 -38.03
CA PRO A 764 -26.72 69.99 -38.55
C PRO A 764 -25.29 69.92 -37.91
N VAL A 765 -24.35 69.18 -38.54
CA VAL A 765 -22.89 69.46 -38.80
C VAL A 765 -22.06 68.15 -38.66
N GLN A 766 -21.58 67.50 -39.74
CA GLN A 766 -20.39 67.75 -40.61
C GLN A 766 -19.20 66.82 -40.22
N GLN A 767 -18.89 65.77 -40.99
CA GLN A 767 -17.92 65.70 -42.10
C GLN A 767 -16.45 65.63 -41.66
N ALA A 768 -15.77 64.53 -41.99
CA ALA A 768 -14.35 64.52 -42.37
C ALA A 768 -13.97 63.25 -43.14
N ALA A 769 -13.36 63.45 -44.30
CA ALA A 769 -12.57 62.52 -45.11
C ALA A 769 -11.34 63.33 -45.61
N PRO A 770 -10.39 62.81 -46.39
CA PRO A 770 -9.82 61.46 -46.55
C PRO A 770 -8.27 61.45 -46.44
N ALA A 771 -7.60 60.29 -46.47
CA ALA A 771 -6.22 60.20 -46.99
C ALA A 771 -5.83 58.78 -47.43
N THR A 772 -5.45 58.68 -48.69
CA THR A 772 -4.81 57.56 -49.38
C THR A 772 -3.35 57.39 -48.95
N THR A 773 -2.85 56.16 -48.71
CA THR A 773 -1.45 55.75 -48.98
C THR A 773 -1.32 54.23 -49.18
N ARG A 774 -1.20 53.84 -50.46
CA ARG A 774 -0.22 52.93 -51.10
C ARG A 774 0.54 51.81 -50.31
N VAL A 775 0.53 50.62 -50.95
CA VAL A 775 1.54 49.51 -51.05
C VAL A 775 1.67 48.43 -49.95
N GLN A 776 1.14 47.24 -50.28
CA GLN A 776 1.56 45.81 -50.09
C GLN A 776 2.21 45.30 -48.77
N PRO A 777 2.18 43.97 -48.51
CA PRO A 777 1.44 42.88 -49.18
C PRO A 777 0.11 42.51 -48.50
#